data_AF-A0A8R7QVY5-F1
#
_entry.id   AF-A0A8R7QVY5-F1
#
_cell.length_a   1.000
_cell.length_b   1.000
_cell.length_c   1.000
_cell.angle_alpha   90.00
_cell.angle_beta   90.00
_cell.angle_gamma   90.00
#
_symmetry.space_group_name_H-M   'P 1'
#
loop_
_entity.id
_entity.type
_entity.pdbx_description
1 polymer ?
#
loop_
_entity_poly.entity_id
_entity_poly.type
_entity_poly.pdbx_seq_one_letter_code
_entity_poly.pdbx_strand_id
1 'polypeptide(L)'
;MSGTVVSMARSMLMGAISVAASAAAAEISLLIGVRKDIWFIKEELETMHAFLLSVEATKNKSMVLQVWAKQVRDLAYGIEDCLAEFMVHVGSQSRSQRLLKLKDRHRIASQIHALKARVEEVSNRNTRYNLITTDASSNIDEVNSYMEDIRSHSASNIDEAELVGFAKPKEELINMVDVRSRDGLRKVICIVGMGGLGKTTLARKAYESKEDIINNCSCCAWLTVSQSFYKIEMLKDMIRQLLGGDSLNFCLKELEGKAVQVDNLGSYLREKLVDKRYFIVLDDLWTIDAWKWIEDIAIPSKNNKGSRIIVTTRDDGLAKECTSESLLYHLKYLQSDDATNLLLIKSRKTHQDMENDKKMKNMANKIVNKCGGLPLALLTIGGMLATKKVTEWESIYKQIPLELEVNPSLEAMGRIVTLSYNHLPSHLKSCLLYLSIFPEDFEIKRRRLVERWIAEGFVRARAGVSIEDVGNNYFNELVNRSMIQSFSVNIEGIVKSCRIHDIVRDVMISVSREENFVHVAGNNVTGAMEETFRHVAYHGSMCQKTDMDWSHVRSVTVFGERSLGPSPSVCSPDMRMLRALDLENAQFQVTQKDISNIGLFRHLKYLNYSYPPGYSHIYRLPRSIGRLQGLHTLNIRDSCITELPIEICKLKNLHSLRCTGNNSYEYFDLNDP
;
A
#
# COMPACT_ATOMS: atom_id res chain seq x y z
N MET A 1 1.63 5.49 -13.68
CA MET A 1 1.38 5.95 -12.28
C MET A 1 0.22 6.94 -12.15
N SER A 2 -0.48 7.31 -13.23
CA SER A 2 -1.59 8.28 -13.22
C SER A 2 -2.71 8.01 -12.20
N GLY A 3 -3.04 6.75 -11.94
CA GLY A 3 -4.05 6.36 -10.96
C GLY A 3 -3.66 6.62 -9.51
N THR A 4 -2.35 6.60 -9.22
CA THR A 4 -1.77 6.75 -7.89
C THR A 4 -2.04 8.16 -7.35
N VAL A 5 -1.72 9.19 -8.15
CA VAL A 5 -1.89 10.62 -7.81
C VAL A 5 -3.33 10.96 -7.42
N VAL A 6 -4.29 10.60 -8.29
CA VAL A 6 -5.73 10.86 -8.06
C VAL A 6 -6.18 10.22 -6.75
N SER A 7 -5.75 8.99 -6.50
CA SER A 7 -6.13 8.27 -5.30
C SER A 7 -5.50 8.83 -4.02
N MET A 8 -4.27 9.34 -4.11
CA MET A 8 -3.58 9.99 -3.01
C MET A 8 -4.24 11.32 -2.66
N ALA A 9 -4.54 12.15 -3.66
CA ALA A 9 -5.29 13.38 -3.47
C ALA A 9 -6.63 13.12 -2.77
N ARG A 10 -7.38 12.09 -3.19
CA ARG A 10 -8.63 11.68 -2.54
C ARG A 10 -8.43 11.28 -1.07
N SER A 11 -7.43 10.45 -0.78
CA SER A 11 -7.10 10.04 0.59
C SER A 11 -6.81 11.25 1.49
N MET A 12 -6.03 12.22 0.98
CA MET A 12 -5.63 13.41 1.75
C MET A 12 -6.80 14.38 1.97
N LEU A 13 -7.67 14.56 0.98
CA LEU A 13 -8.86 15.41 1.11
C LEU A 13 -9.75 14.99 2.26
N MET A 14 -9.95 13.68 2.45
CA MET A 14 -10.74 13.18 3.57
C MET A 14 -10.17 13.67 4.91
N GLY A 15 -8.84 13.79 5.05
CA GLY A 15 -8.18 14.30 6.25
C GLY A 15 -8.47 15.78 6.47
N ALA A 16 -8.25 16.59 5.43
CA ALA A 16 -8.52 18.02 5.43
C ALA A 16 -9.99 18.35 5.73
N ILE A 17 -10.95 17.63 5.14
CA ILE A 17 -12.40 17.80 5.40
C ILE A 17 -12.73 17.59 6.88
N SER A 18 -12.16 16.55 7.50
CA SER A 18 -12.38 16.24 8.92
C SER A 18 -11.83 17.35 9.83
N VAL A 19 -10.62 17.85 9.52
CA VAL A 19 -10.00 18.95 10.27
C VAL A 19 -10.78 20.26 10.06
N ALA A 20 -11.25 20.54 8.85
CA ALA A 20 -12.09 21.70 8.54
C ALA A 20 -13.43 21.67 9.31
N ALA A 21 -14.09 20.51 9.35
CA ALA A 21 -15.31 20.34 10.15
C ALA A 21 -15.06 20.60 11.65
N SER A 22 -13.97 20.06 12.18
CA SER A 22 -13.58 20.24 13.59
C SER A 22 -13.23 21.69 13.91
N ALA A 23 -12.48 22.36 13.02
CA ALA A 23 -12.11 23.76 13.16
C ALA A 23 -13.33 24.70 13.06
N ALA A 24 -14.26 24.42 12.15
CA ALA A 24 -15.51 25.17 12.04
C ALA A 24 -16.36 25.07 13.31
N ALA A 25 -16.44 23.88 13.92
CA ALA A 25 -17.14 23.69 15.18
C ALA A 25 -16.45 24.42 16.35
N ALA A 26 -15.13 24.40 16.38
CA ALA A 26 -14.34 25.10 17.41
C ALA A 26 -14.40 26.63 17.27
N GLU A 27 -14.45 27.16 16.04
CA GLU A 27 -14.55 28.61 15.76
C GLU A 27 -15.82 29.22 16.35
N ILE A 28 -16.95 28.49 16.36
CA ILE A 28 -18.21 28.92 16.97
C ILE A 28 -18.01 29.36 18.41
N SER A 29 -17.07 28.71 19.12
CA SER A 29 -16.76 29.01 20.51
C SER A 29 -15.86 30.24 20.71
N LEU A 30 -15.22 30.75 19.64
CA LEU A 30 -14.18 31.78 19.70
C LEU A 30 -14.51 33.09 18.96
N LEU A 31 -15.53 33.09 18.09
CA LEU A 31 -16.01 34.28 17.37
C LEU A 31 -14.89 35.04 16.61
N ILE A 32 -14.05 34.32 15.89
CA ILE A 32 -12.89 34.90 15.16
C ILE A 32 -13.32 35.52 13.82
N GLY A 33 -14.53 35.19 13.32
CA GLY A 33 -15.11 35.82 12.13
C GLY A 33 -14.70 35.13 10.82
N VAL A 34 -14.07 33.97 10.91
CA VAL A 34 -13.60 33.16 9.77
C VAL A 34 -14.45 31.92 9.51
N ARG A 35 -15.53 31.73 10.30
CA ARG A 35 -16.43 30.58 10.18
C ARG A 35 -16.88 30.30 8.75
N LYS A 36 -17.33 31.34 8.05
CA LYS A 36 -17.86 31.24 6.70
C LYS A 36 -16.80 30.73 5.73
N ASP A 37 -15.56 31.17 5.90
CA ASP A 37 -14.46 30.75 5.04
C ASP A 37 -14.04 29.31 5.34
N ILE A 38 -14.02 28.88 6.62
CA ILE A 38 -13.76 27.47 6.95
C ILE A 38 -14.86 26.56 6.39
N TRP A 39 -16.13 26.97 6.46
CA TRP A 39 -17.25 26.23 5.86
C TRP A 39 -17.15 26.15 4.34
N PHE A 40 -16.85 27.28 3.68
CA PHE A 40 -16.61 27.30 2.24
C PHE A 40 -15.48 26.34 1.85
N ILE A 41 -14.34 26.41 2.55
CA ILE A 41 -13.23 25.49 2.31
C ILE A 41 -13.69 24.04 2.45
N LYS A 42 -14.45 23.70 3.50
CA LYS A 42 -14.97 22.33 3.71
C LYS A 42 -15.83 21.86 2.53
N GLU A 43 -16.79 22.67 2.11
CA GLU A 43 -17.73 22.34 1.03
C GLU A 43 -17.02 22.19 -0.33
N GLU A 44 -16.03 23.05 -0.62
CA GLU A 44 -15.19 22.92 -1.81
C GLU A 44 -14.35 21.63 -1.78
N LEU A 45 -13.74 21.29 -0.63
CA LEU A 45 -12.99 20.05 -0.52
C LEU A 45 -13.88 18.81 -0.67
N GLU A 46 -15.12 18.84 -0.17
CA GLU A 46 -16.13 17.79 -0.39
C GLU A 46 -16.46 17.63 -1.87
N THR A 47 -16.59 18.74 -2.59
CA THR A 47 -16.85 18.76 -4.04
C THR A 47 -15.65 18.23 -4.83
N MET A 48 -14.43 18.67 -4.50
CA MET A 48 -13.20 18.14 -5.08
C MET A 48 -13.04 16.64 -4.82
N HIS A 49 -13.40 16.18 -3.62
CA HIS A 49 -13.37 14.76 -3.27
C HIS A 49 -14.36 13.95 -4.11
N ALA A 50 -15.59 14.42 -4.27
CA ALA A 50 -16.60 13.77 -5.11
C ALA A 50 -16.18 13.70 -6.58
N PHE A 51 -15.59 14.77 -7.11
CA PHE A 51 -15.04 14.78 -8.47
C PHE A 51 -13.88 13.79 -8.63
N LEU A 52 -12.91 13.78 -7.71
CA LEU A 52 -11.81 12.82 -7.78
C LEU A 52 -12.30 11.37 -7.67
N LEU A 53 -13.40 11.13 -6.94
CA LEU A 53 -14.03 9.82 -6.84
C LEU A 53 -14.68 9.38 -8.16
N SER A 54 -15.32 10.29 -8.91
CA SER A 54 -15.93 9.95 -10.21
C SER A 54 -14.88 9.66 -11.30
N VAL A 55 -13.76 10.37 -11.29
CA VAL A 55 -12.64 10.16 -12.24
C VAL A 55 -11.65 9.08 -11.79
N GLU A 56 -11.69 8.60 -10.55
CA GLU A 56 -10.86 7.46 -10.15
C GLU A 56 -11.37 6.17 -10.79
N ALA A 57 -12.69 6.07 -10.98
CA ALA A 57 -13.38 4.96 -11.65
C ALA A 57 -13.16 4.95 -13.17
N THR A 58 -12.74 6.06 -13.76
CA THR A 58 -12.42 6.11 -15.19
C THR A 58 -11.02 5.55 -15.44
N LYS A 59 -10.88 4.72 -16.48
CA LYS A 59 -9.59 4.14 -16.87
C LYS A 59 -8.64 5.20 -17.43
N ASN A 60 -9.18 6.26 -18.04
CA ASN A 60 -8.44 7.32 -18.72
C ASN A 60 -8.24 8.52 -17.79
N LYS A 61 -6.98 8.78 -17.43
CA LYS A 61 -6.58 9.90 -16.57
C LYS A 61 -5.66 10.84 -17.35
N SER A 62 -6.20 11.97 -17.80
CA SER A 62 -5.44 12.96 -18.57
C SER A 62 -4.26 13.51 -17.75
N MET A 63 -3.22 13.98 -18.44
CA MET A 63 -2.08 14.62 -17.78
C MET A 63 -2.52 15.88 -16.99
N VAL A 64 -3.52 16.60 -17.51
CA VAL A 64 -4.13 17.75 -16.83
C VAL A 64 -4.78 17.33 -15.51
N LEU A 65 -5.54 16.22 -15.51
CA LEU A 65 -6.15 15.69 -14.29
C LEU A 65 -5.09 15.32 -13.25
N GLN A 66 -3.96 14.76 -13.67
CA GLN A 66 -2.86 14.41 -12.76
C GLN A 66 -2.26 15.66 -12.11
N VAL A 67 -1.98 16.70 -12.89
CA VAL A 67 -1.46 17.98 -12.37
C VAL A 67 -2.45 18.60 -11.39
N TRP A 68 -3.75 18.59 -11.73
CA TRP A 68 -4.77 19.13 -10.84
C TRP A 68 -4.89 18.32 -9.54
N ALA A 69 -4.86 16.99 -9.62
CA ALA A 69 -4.85 16.13 -8.44
C ALA A 69 -3.63 16.40 -7.52
N LYS A 70 -2.43 16.64 -8.07
CA LYS A 70 -1.26 17.07 -7.28
C LYS A 70 -1.53 18.39 -6.54
N GLN A 71 -2.12 19.37 -7.23
CA GLN A 71 -2.48 20.66 -6.60
C GLN A 71 -3.52 20.52 -5.49
N VAL A 72 -4.55 19.68 -5.69
CA VAL A 72 -5.58 19.40 -4.70
C VAL A 72 -4.99 18.68 -3.47
N ARG A 73 -4.07 17.74 -3.67
CA ARG A 73 -3.32 17.09 -2.58
C ARG A 73 -2.50 18.11 -1.78
N ASP A 74 -1.72 18.95 -2.45
CA ASP A 74 -0.86 19.96 -1.80
C ASP A 74 -1.70 21.03 -1.08
N LEU A 75 -2.89 21.34 -1.61
CA LEU A 75 -3.88 22.19 -0.98
C LEU A 75 -4.45 21.55 0.29
N ALA A 76 -4.86 20.28 0.22
CA ALA A 76 -5.38 19.54 1.37
C ALA A 76 -4.37 19.52 2.53
N TYR A 77 -3.09 19.29 2.20
CA TYR A 77 -1.98 19.37 3.13
C TYR A 77 -1.83 20.74 3.81
N GLY A 78 -1.82 21.82 3.03
CA GLY A 78 -1.72 23.18 3.57
C GLY A 78 -2.89 23.56 4.47
N ILE A 79 -4.11 23.16 4.10
CA ILE A 79 -5.33 23.38 4.89
C ILE A 79 -5.25 22.61 6.22
N GLU A 80 -4.88 21.33 6.16
CA GLU A 80 -4.78 20.50 7.35
C GLU A 80 -3.75 21.06 8.34
N ASP A 81 -2.58 21.51 7.86
CA ASP A 81 -1.54 22.07 8.72
C ASP A 81 -2.00 23.37 9.39
N CYS A 82 -2.53 24.31 8.62
CA CYS A 82 -2.99 25.60 9.12
C CYS A 82 -4.12 25.44 10.14
N LEU A 83 -5.10 24.58 9.84
CA LEU A 83 -6.23 24.37 10.74
C LEU A 83 -5.83 23.55 11.97
N ALA A 84 -4.86 22.64 11.86
CA ALA A 84 -4.31 21.97 13.03
C ALA A 84 -3.60 22.97 13.95
N GLU A 85 -2.75 23.86 13.42
CA GLU A 85 -2.08 24.92 14.21
C GLU A 85 -3.12 25.79 14.92
N PHE A 86 -4.17 26.19 14.20
CA PHE A 86 -5.34 26.88 14.77
C PHE A 86 -5.91 26.11 15.98
N MET A 87 -6.20 24.82 15.82
CA MET A 87 -6.81 23.99 16.88
C MET A 87 -5.94 23.87 18.14
N VAL A 88 -4.61 23.85 17.99
CA VAL A 88 -3.68 23.85 19.14
C VAL A 88 -3.77 25.16 19.94
N HIS A 89 -3.95 26.30 19.24
CA HIS A 89 -4.19 27.58 19.90
C HIS A 89 -5.56 27.65 20.60
N VAL A 90 -6.58 26.98 20.06
CA VAL A 90 -7.91 26.89 20.68
C VAL A 90 -7.91 26.01 21.94
N GLY A 91 -7.34 24.80 21.86
CA GLY A 91 -7.45 23.78 22.93
C GLY A 91 -6.63 24.06 24.18
N SER A 92 -5.63 24.94 24.12
CA SER A 92 -4.72 25.24 25.22
C SER A 92 -5.26 26.27 26.24
N GLN A 93 -6.50 26.73 26.12
CA GLN A 93 -7.02 27.86 26.91
C GLN A 93 -7.91 27.46 28.09
N SER A 94 -7.56 27.95 29.28
CA SER A 94 -8.47 27.98 30.44
C SER A 94 -9.56 29.04 30.24
N ARG A 95 -10.68 28.94 30.98
CA ARG A 95 -11.84 29.86 30.87
C ARG A 95 -11.48 31.36 30.97
N SER A 96 -10.36 31.72 31.57
CA SER A 96 -9.88 33.11 31.71
C SER A 96 -8.99 33.61 30.57
N GLN A 97 -8.57 32.75 29.62
CA GLN A 97 -7.65 33.11 28.52
C GLN A 97 -8.31 33.20 27.13
N ARG A 98 -9.65 33.18 27.04
CA ARG A 98 -10.44 33.26 25.79
C ARG A 98 -10.16 34.50 24.90
N LEU A 99 -9.36 35.44 25.39
CA LEU A 99 -8.84 36.57 24.64
C LEU A 99 -7.48 36.18 24.02
N LEU A 100 -7.50 35.48 22.89
CA LEU A 100 -6.36 35.47 21.97
C LEU A 100 -5.89 36.92 21.77
N LYS A 101 -4.57 37.16 21.76
CA LYS A 101 -4.05 38.49 21.42
C LYS A 101 -4.59 38.86 20.04
N LEU A 102 -5.02 40.11 19.86
CA LEU A 102 -5.58 40.60 18.60
C LEU A 102 -4.68 40.28 17.40
N LYS A 103 -3.35 40.34 17.60
CA LYS A 103 -2.32 39.97 16.63
C LYS A 103 -2.40 38.49 16.19
N ASP A 104 -2.61 37.57 17.13
CA ASP A 104 -2.70 36.14 16.82
C ASP A 104 -4.00 35.80 16.10
N ARG A 105 -5.12 36.44 16.50
CA ARG A 105 -6.41 36.33 15.78
C ARG A 105 -6.27 36.81 14.34
N HIS A 106 -5.67 37.98 14.15
CA HIS A 106 -5.48 38.54 12.82
C HIS A 106 -4.57 37.67 11.95
N ARG A 107 -3.46 37.16 12.52
CA ARG A 107 -2.55 36.23 11.82
C ARG A 107 -3.28 34.97 11.33
N ILE A 108 -4.03 34.32 12.22
CA ILE A 108 -4.80 33.11 11.89
C ILE A 108 -5.86 33.44 10.83
N ALA A 109 -6.57 34.55 10.97
CA ALA A 109 -7.61 34.94 10.02
C ALA A 109 -7.03 35.20 8.62
N SER A 110 -5.91 35.91 8.54
CA SER A 110 -5.20 36.14 7.28
C SER A 110 -4.73 34.83 6.62
N GLN A 111 -4.27 33.85 7.40
CA GLN A 111 -3.91 32.52 6.87
C GLN A 111 -5.13 31.78 6.31
N ILE A 112 -6.28 31.83 6.98
CA ILE A 112 -7.52 31.19 6.51
C ILE A 112 -8.04 31.87 5.23
N HIS A 113 -8.02 33.20 5.17
CA HIS A 113 -8.38 33.94 3.95
C HIS A 113 -7.47 33.60 2.78
N ALA A 114 -6.15 33.50 3.01
CA ALA A 114 -5.20 33.10 1.98
C ALA A 114 -5.46 31.66 1.49
N LEU A 115 -5.81 30.73 2.39
CA LEU A 115 -6.20 29.37 2.01
C LEU A 115 -7.46 29.33 1.17
N LYS A 116 -8.49 30.11 1.54
CA LYS A 116 -9.71 30.22 0.75
C LYS A 116 -9.42 30.70 -0.67
N ALA A 117 -8.65 31.78 -0.82
CA ALA A 117 -8.26 32.29 -2.13
C ALA A 117 -7.50 31.23 -2.97
N ARG A 118 -6.64 30.43 -2.31
CA ARG A 118 -5.95 29.31 -2.97
C ARG A 118 -6.89 28.18 -3.40
N VAL A 119 -7.94 27.89 -2.61
CA VAL A 119 -8.98 26.91 -3.00
C VAL A 119 -9.71 27.39 -4.25
N GLU A 120 -10.17 28.64 -4.25
CA GLU A 120 -10.85 29.26 -5.39
C GLU A 120 -9.96 29.25 -6.64
N GLU A 121 -8.67 29.56 -6.50
CA GLU A 121 -7.72 29.55 -7.61
C GLU A 121 -7.54 28.15 -8.23
N VAL A 122 -7.38 27.11 -7.38
CA VAL A 122 -7.25 25.72 -7.83
C VAL A 122 -8.53 25.24 -8.54
N SER A 123 -9.69 25.62 -8.03
CA SER A 123 -11.00 25.31 -8.65
C SER A 123 -11.17 26.02 -10.01
N ASN A 124 -10.86 27.32 -10.06
CA ASN A 124 -10.92 28.12 -11.29
C ASN A 124 -9.95 27.61 -12.36
N ARG A 125 -8.75 27.17 -11.97
CA ARG A 125 -7.76 26.59 -12.89
C ARG A 125 -8.28 25.30 -13.51
N ASN A 126 -8.91 24.42 -12.74
CA ASN A 126 -9.54 23.20 -13.25
C ASN A 126 -10.56 23.52 -14.33
N THR A 127 -11.44 24.49 -14.04
CA THR A 127 -12.50 24.92 -14.95
C THR A 127 -11.92 25.40 -16.29
N ARG A 128 -10.85 26.20 -16.25
CA ARG A 128 -10.21 26.72 -17.47
C ARG A 128 -9.61 25.63 -18.36
N TYR A 129 -9.00 24.58 -17.78
CA TYR A 129 -8.27 23.58 -18.57
C TYR A 129 -9.09 22.31 -18.87
N ASN A 130 -10.05 21.92 -18.04
CA ASN A 130 -10.92 20.78 -18.33
C ASN A 130 -11.81 21.02 -19.56
N LEU A 131 -12.20 22.28 -19.81
CA LEU A 131 -12.95 22.68 -21.01
C LEU A 131 -12.17 22.49 -22.31
N ILE A 132 -10.84 22.36 -22.24
CA ILE A 132 -9.96 22.19 -23.41
C ILE A 132 -9.73 20.70 -23.71
N THR A 133 -9.86 19.82 -22.70
CA THR A 133 -9.50 18.40 -22.82
C THR A 133 -10.62 17.48 -23.30
N THR A 134 -11.86 17.98 -23.44
CA THR A 134 -13.03 17.15 -23.77
C THR A 134 -13.01 16.58 -25.20
N ASP A 135 -12.18 17.16 -26.09
CA ASP A 135 -12.13 16.79 -27.51
C ASP A 135 -11.03 15.76 -27.90
N ALA A 136 -10.19 15.31 -26.95
CA ALA A 136 -8.95 14.59 -27.28
C ALA A 136 -8.84 13.12 -26.81
N SER A 137 -9.87 12.50 -26.19
CA SER A 137 -9.73 11.16 -25.60
C SER A 137 -10.60 10.09 -26.26
N SER A 138 -10.07 9.43 -27.30
CA SER A 138 -10.64 8.16 -27.82
C SER A 138 -9.61 7.03 -28.03
N ASN A 139 -8.31 7.25 -27.84
CA ASN A 139 -7.28 6.33 -28.37
C ASN A 139 -6.40 5.61 -27.31
N ILE A 140 -6.79 5.55 -26.04
CA ILE A 140 -5.97 4.88 -24.98
C ILE A 140 -6.61 3.57 -24.49
N ASP A 141 -7.88 3.30 -24.85
CA ASP A 141 -8.64 2.12 -24.39
C ASP A 141 -8.06 0.78 -24.89
N GLU A 142 -7.25 0.78 -25.95
CA GLU A 142 -6.58 -0.42 -26.47
C GLU A 142 -5.49 -0.96 -25.53
N VAL A 143 -4.80 -0.11 -24.74
CA VAL A 143 -3.53 -0.48 -24.09
C VAL A 143 -3.72 -1.47 -22.91
N ASN A 144 -4.83 -1.40 -22.19
CA ASN A 144 -5.09 -2.30 -21.05
C ASN A 144 -5.67 -3.66 -21.47
N SER A 145 -6.53 -3.70 -22.50
CA SER A 145 -7.02 -4.95 -23.08
C SER A 145 -5.86 -5.76 -23.69
N TYR A 146 -4.97 -5.07 -24.43
CA TYR A 146 -3.78 -5.69 -25.01
C TYR A 146 -2.88 -6.37 -23.97
N MET A 147 -2.81 -5.83 -22.75
CA MET A 147 -1.88 -6.33 -21.73
C MET A 147 -2.40 -7.54 -20.96
N GLU A 148 -3.72 -7.65 -20.77
CA GLU A 148 -4.37 -8.86 -20.24
C GLU A 148 -4.23 -10.02 -21.24
N ASP A 149 -4.38 -9.70 -22.53
CA ASP A 149 -4.09 -10.63 -23.62
C ASP A 149 -2.61 -11.03 -23.60
N ILE A 150 -1.67 -10.08 -23.50
CA ILE A 150 -0.23 -10.39 -23.39
C ILE A 150 0.07 -11.30 -22.19
N ARG A 151 -0.56 -11.11 -21.02
CA ARG A 151 -0.36 -12.00 -19.86
C ARG A 151 -0.85 -13.41 -20.11
N SER A 152 -2.06 -13.55 -20.64
CA SER A 152 -2.65 -14.85 -20.99
C SER A 152 -1.80 -15.58 -22.03
N HIS A 153 -1.39 -14.87 -23.09
CA HIS A 153 -0.53 -15.40 -24.17
C HIS A 153 0.89 -15.72 -23.69
N SER A 154 1.44 -14.92 -22.76
CA SER A 154 2.76 -15.21 -22.18
C SER A 154 2.71 -16.49 -21.34
N ALA A 155 1.64 -16.71 -20.57
CA ALA A 155 1.50 -17.92 -19.77
C ALA A 155 1.36 -19.19 -20.65
N SER A 156 0.73 -19.09 -21.83
CA SER A 156 0.60 -20.22 -22.77
C SER A 156 1.88 -20.50 -23.57
N ASN A 157 2.67 -19.48 -23.87
CA ASN A 157 3.85 -19.60 -24.75
C ASN A 157 5.14 -19.99 -24.02
N ILE A 158 5.13 -20.05 -22.68
CA ILE A 158 6.29 -20.51 -21.90
C ILE A 158 6.36 -22.03 -21.95
N ASP A 159 7.50 -22.57 -22.41
CA ASP A 159 7.78 -24.00 -22.34
C ASP A 159 7.82 -24.46 -20.87
N GLU A 160 7.22 -25.62 -20.57
CA GLU A 160 7.30 -26.19 -19.23
C GLU A 160 8.74 -26.46 -18.79
N ALA A 161 9.65 -26.72 -19.73
CA ALA A 161 11.07 -26.88 -19.45
C ALA A 161 11.76 -25.61 -18.92
N GLU A 162 11.18 -24.43 -19.20
CA GLU A 162 11.69 -23.14 -18.69
C GLU A 162 11.09 -22.75 -17.33
N LEU A 163 10.11 -23.51 -16.82
CA LEU A 163 9.45 -23.24 -15.54
C LEU A 163 10.22 -23.86 -14.37
N VAL A 164 10.90 -23.02 -13.60
CA VAL A 164 11.62 -23.43 -12.40
C VAL A 164 10.70 -23.45 -11.18
N GLY A 165 10.71 -24.54 -10.41
CA GLY A 165 9.96 -24.66 -9.14
C GLY A 165 8.45 -24.93 -9.26
N PHE A 166 7.92 -25.18 -10.46
CA PHE A 166 6.47 -25.38 -10.70
C PHE A 166 6.00 -26.84 -10.65
N ALA A 167 6.90 -27.83 -10.74
CA ALA A 167 6.52 -29.24 -10.86
C ALA A 167 5.66 -29.73 -9.69
N LYS A 168 6.13 -29.54 -8.45
CA LYS A 168 5.40 -29.93 -7.24
C LYS A 168 4.10 -29.13 -7.03
N PRO A 169 4.09 -27.79 -7.14
CA PRO A 169 2.83 -27.02 -7.09
C PRO A 169 1.78 -27.45 -8.12
N LYS A 170 2.23 -27.80 -9.34
CA LYS A 170 1.36 -28.27 -10.41
C LYS A 170 0.71 -29.61 -10.03
N GLU A 171 1.50 -30.55 -9.53
CA GLU A 171 1.00 -31.85 -9.07
C GLU A 171 0.00 -31.71 -7.91
N GLU A 172 0.33 -30.90 -6.90
CA GLU A 172 -0.56 -30.61 -5.77
C GLU A 172 -1.89 -30.02 -6.23
N LEU A 173 -1.85 -29.04 -7.15
CA LEU A 173 -3.06 -28.44 -7.71
C LEU A 173 -3.89 -29.46 -8.51
N ILE A 174 -3.27 -30.28 -9.35
CA ILE A 174 -3.97 -31.33 -10.11
C ILE A 174 -4.65 -32.31 -9.16
N ASN A 175 -3.98 -32.70 -8.07
CA ASN A 175 -4.55 -33.56 -7.05
C ASN A 175 -5.75 -32.91 -6.34
N MET A 176 -5.69 -31.61 -6.04
CA MET A 176 -6.83 -30.87 -5.47
C MET A 176 -8.02 -30.76 -6.44
N VAL A 177 -7.75 -30.60 -7.74
CA VAL A 177 -8.79 -30.60 -8.77
C VAL A 177 -9.50 -31.95 -8.81
N ASP A 178 -8.84 -33.06 -8.44
CA ASP A 178 -9.45 -34.38 -8.27
C ASP A 178 -10.36 -34.74 -9.45
N VAL A 179 -9.72 -34.90 -10.61
CA VAL A 179 -10.40 -35.06 -11.91
C VAL A 179 -11.10 -36.43 -12.02
N ARG A 180 -10.69 -37.41 -11.20
CA ARG A 180 -11.17 -38.80 -11.24
C ARG A 180 -12.49 -39.03 -10.50
N SER A 181 -12.87 -38.13 -9.59
CA SER A 181 -14.22 -38.10 -9.00
C SER A 181 -15.24 -37.63 -10.04
N ARG A 182 -16.01 -38.58 -10.61
CA ARG A 182 -16.97 -38.36 -11.71
C ARG A 182 -18.36 -37.91 -11.25
N ASP A 183 -18.73 -38.18 -10.00
CA ASP A 183 -20.01 -37.81 -9.40
C ASP A 183 -19.79 -36.99 -8.13
N GLY A 184 -20.49 -35.85 -8.01
CA GLY A 184 -20.39 -34.99 -6.84
C GLY A 184 -20.71 -33.52 -7.10
N LEU A 185 -20.73 -32.74 -6.02
CA LEU A 185 -20.94 -31.30 -6.06
C LEU A 185 -19.78 -30.59 -6.80
N ARG A 186 -20.11 -29.45 -7.40
CA ARG A 186 -19.12 -28.51 -7.95
C ARG A 186 -18.14 -28.09 -6.86
N LYS A 187 -16.83 -28.14 -7.15
CA LYS A 187 -15.77 -27.63 -6.26
C LYS A 187 -15.14 -26.38 -6.86
N VAL A 188 -14.84 -25.40 -6.02
CA VAL A 188 -14.10 -24.18 -6.38
C VAL A 188 -12.74 -24.26 -5.70
N ILE A 189 -11.66 -24.22 -6.48
CA ILE A 189 -10.28 -24.23 -6.00
C ILE A 189 -9.72 -22.83 -6.19
N CYS A 190 -9.25 -22.20 -5.12
CA CYS A 190 -8.71 -20.85 -5.20
C CYS A 190 -7.18 -20.88 -5.07
N ILE A 191 -6.48 -20.31 -6.05
CA ILE A 191 -5.04 -20.07 -6.00
C ILE A 191 -4.82 -18.64 -5.52
N VAL A 192 -4.20 -18.50 -4.36
CA VAL A 192 -4.02 -17.21 -3.67
C VAL A 192 -2.54 -16.87 -3.58
N GLY A 193 -2.22 -15.59 -3.78
CA GLY A 193 -0.86 -15.09 -3.58
C GLY A 193 -0.62 -13.73 -4.22
N MET A 194 0.54 -13.15 -3.93
CA MET A 194 0.94 -11.83 -4.40
C MET A 194 0.97 -11.73 -5.95
N GLY A 195 0.80 -10.51 -6.47
CA GLY A 195 1.01 -10.24 -7.90
C GLY A 195 2.43 -10.59 -8.34
N GLY A 196 2.59 -11.20 -9.52
CA GLY A 196 3.90 -11.62 -10.06
C GLY A 196 4.42 -12.97 -9.57
N LEU A 197 3.67 -13.67 -8.70
CA LEU A 197 4.05 -14.97 -8.14
C LEU A 197 3.88 -16.16 -9.10
N GLY A 198 3.18 -15.97 -10.22
CA GLY A 198 2.94 -17.02 -11.21
C GLY A 198 1.64 -17.82 -11.05
N LYS A 199 0.63 -17.28 -10.35
CA LYS A 199 -0.70 -17.93 -10.20
C LYS A 199 -1.34 -18.28 -11.54
N THR A 200 -1.39 -17.31 -12.45
CA THR A 200 -1.88 -17.49 -13.82
C THR A 200 -1.11 -18.59 -14.55
N THR A 201 0.22 -18.62 -14.41
CA THR A 201 1.08 -19.65 -15.00
C THR A 201 0.78 -21.03 -14.42
N LEU A 202 0.64 -21.16 -13.10
CA LEU A 202 0.29 -22.43 -12.44
C LEU A 202 -1.08 -22.93 -12.89
N ALA A 203 -2.10 -22.07 -12.85
CA ALA A 203 -3.43 -22.40 -13.35
C ALA A 203 -3.40 -22.79 -14.83
N ARG A 204 -2.57 -22.10 -15.64
CA ARG A 204 -2.42 -22.39 -17.08
C ARG A 204 -1.84 -23.77 -17.30
N LYS A 205 -0.76 -24.12 -16.61
CA LYS A 205 -0.15 -25.45 -16.73
C LYS A 205 -1.06 -26.57 -16.22
N ALA A 206 -1.87 -26.31 -15.19
CA ALA A 206 -2.92 -27.25 -14.80
C ALA A 206 -4.00 -27.39 -15.89
N TYR A 207 -4.47 -26.28 -16.48
CA TYR A 207 -5.43 -26.26 -17.58
C TYR A 207 -4.92 -26.94 -18.86
N GLU A 208 -3.61 -26.83 -19.13
CA GLU A 208 -2.92 -27.39 -20.29
C GLU A 208 -2.46 -28.84 -20.10
N SER A 209 -2.47 -29.38 -18.88
CA SER A 209 -2.19 -30.80 -18.57
C SER A 209 -3.37 -31.68 -18.96
N LYS A 210 -3.66 -31.64 -20.26
CA LYS A 210 -4.94 -31.84 -20.90
C LYS A 210 -5.41 -33.29 -20.99
N GLU A 211 -4.56 -34.28 -20.80
CA GLU A 211 -4.97 -35.68 -21.00
C GLU A 211 -5.97 -36.17 -19.94
N ASP A 212 -5.81 -35.81 -18.67
CA ASP A 212 -6.76 -36.25 -17.62
C ASP A 212 -8.00 -35.36 -17.53
N ILE A 213 -7.88 -34.05 -17.78
CA ILE A 213 -8.98 -33.08 -17.63
C ILE A 213 -9.93 -33.10 -18.82
N ILE A 214 -9.43 -33.09 -20.06
CA ILE A 214 -10.27 -33.08 -21.26
C ILE A 214 -11.00 -34.41 -21.43
N ASN A 215 -10.36 -35.55 -21.11
CA ASN A 215 -11.00 -36.86 -21.21
C ASN A 215 -12.17 -37.04 -20.23
N ASN A 216 -12.24 -36.25 -19.16
CA ASN A 216 -13.28 -36.37 -18.16
C ASN A 216 -14.25 -35.17 -18.12
N CYS A 217 -13.97 -34.03 -18.76
CA CYS A 217 -14.86 -32.85 -18.78
C CYS A 217 -15.48 -32.64 -20.16
N SER A 218 -16.78 -32.34 -20.21
CA SER A 218 -17.52 -32.12 -21.46
C SER A 218 -17.23 -30.77 -22.10
N CYS A 219 -16.82 -29.78 -21.30
CA CYS A 219 -16.51 -28.44 -21.77
C CYS A 219 -15.53 -27.72 -20.82
N CYS A 220 -14.70 -26.85 -21.40
CA CYS A 220 -13.68 -26.09 -20.68
C CYS A 220 -13.71 -24.62 -21.09
N ALA A 221 -13.45 -23.72 -20.15
CA ALA A 221 -13.23 -22.32 -20.46
C ALA A 221 -12.15 -21.69 -19.58
N TRP A 222 -11.41 -20.76 -20.18
CA TRP A 222 -10.51 -19.87 -19.49
C TRP A 222 -10.97 -18.43 -19.68
N LEU A 223 -11.27 -17.74 -18.59
CA LEU A 223 -11.73 -16.36 -18.58
C LEU A 223 -10.80 -15.52 -17.73
N THR A 224 -10.36 -14.39 -18.28
CA THR A 224 -9.66 -13.36 -17.49
C THR A 224 -10.71 -12.39 -16.96
N VAL A 225 -10.84 -12.29 -15.64
CA VAL A 225 -11.79 -11.38 -15.00
C VAL A 225 -11.07 -10.10 -14.63
N SER A 226 -11.08 -9.13 -15.53
CA SER A 226 -10.46 -7.84 -15.30
C SER A 226 -11.12 -7.06 -14.15
N GLN A 227 -10.43 -6.04 -13.66
CA GLN A 227 -10.91 -5.13 -12.59
C GLN A 227 -12.31 -4.56 -12.87
N SER A 228 -12.60 -4.34 -14.15
CA SER A 228 -13.91 -3.98 -14.65
C SER A 228 -14.12 -4.73 -15.96
N PHE A 229 -14.92 -5.79 -15.92
CA PHE A 229 -15.23 -6.61 -17.09
C PHE A 229 -16.61 -6.28 -17.64
N TYR A 230 -16.73 -6.31 -18.97
CA TYR A 230 -18.02 -6.12 -19.63
C TYR A 230 -18.81 -7.42 -19.52
N LYS A 231 -19.83 -7.41 -18.64
CA LYS A 231 -20.67 -8.57 -18.32
C LYS A 231 -21.15 -9.33 -19.57
N ILE A 232 -21.64 -8.61 -20.57
CA ILE A 232 -22.14 -9.21 -21.82
C ILE A 232 -21.02 -9.88 -22.60
N GLU A 233 -19.89 -9.20 -22.82
CA GLU A 233 -18.77 -9.75 -23.60
C GLU A 233 -18.14 -10.96 -22.91
N MET A 234 -18.03 -10.92 -21.58
CA MET A 234 -17.56 -12.07 -20.80
C MET A 234 -18.50 -13.28 -20.96
N LEU A 235 -19.82 -13.08 -20.88
CA LEU A 235 -20.79 -14.16 -21.08
C LEU A 235 -20.78 -14.70 -22.52
N LYS A 236 -20.61 -13.84 -23.53
CA LYS A 236 -20.42 -14.28 -24.92
C LYS A 236 -19.17 -15.16 -25.05
N ASP A 237 -18.06 -14.75 -24.45
CA ASP A 237 -16.83 -15.53 -24.48
C ASP A 237 -16.96 -16.86 -23.73
N MET A 238 -17.66 -16.87 -22.59
CA MET A 238 -18.03 -18.10 -21.88
C MET A 238 -18.82 -19.07 -22.75
N ILE A 239 -19.86 -18.59 -23.44
CA ILE A 239 -20.68 -19.42 -24.34
C ILE A 239 -19.81 -19.97 -25.46
N ARG A 240 -18.98 -19.11 -26.08
CA ARG A 240 -18.08 -19.50 -27.16
C ARG A 240 -17.12 -20.61 -26.74
N GLN A 241 -16.50 -20.49 -25.57
CA GLN A 241 -15.51 -21.47 -25.10
C GLN A 241 -16.16 -22.76 -24.57
N LEU A 242 -17.26 -22.67 -23.80
CA LEU A 242 -17.90 -23.85 -23.20
C LEU A 242 -18.81 -24.62 -24.16
N LEU A 243 -19.46 -23.92 -25.09
CA LEU A 243 -20.53 -24.47 -25.92
C LEU A 243 -20.25 -24.37 -27.43
N GLY A 244 -19.21 -23.66 -27.84
CA GLY A 244 -18.81 -23.47 -29.23
C GLY A 244 -19.39 -22.20 -29.88
N GLY A 245 -18.77 -21.77 -30.98
CA GLY A 245 -19.16 -20.56 -31.72
C GLY A 245 -20.58 -20.65 -32.32
N ASP A 246 -20.99 -21.84 -32.77
CA ASP A 246 -22.34 -22.03 -33.32
C ASP A 246 -23.43 -21.86 -32.27
N SER A 247 -23.18 -22.30 -31.03
CA SER A 247 -24.09 -22.10 -29.90
C SER A 247 -24.24 -20.62 -29.56
N LEU A 248 -23.14 -19.85 -29.61
CA LEU A 248 -23.18 -18.40 -29.45
C LEU A 248 -24.00 -17.74 -30.56
N ASN A 249 -23.75 -18.10 -31.81
CA ASN A 249 -24.48 -17.55 -32.96
C ASN A 249 -25.97 -17.89 -32.89
N PHE A 250 -26.33 -19.11 -32.48
CA PHE A 250 -27.71 -19.53 -32.25
C PHE A 250 -28.37 -18.68 -31.16
N CYS A 251 -27.72 -18.55 -30.01
CA CYS A 251 -28.20 -17.72 -28.91
C CYS A 251 -28.41 -16.26 -29.34
N LEU A 252 -27.50 -15.68 -30.12
CA LEU A 252 -27.62 -14.31 -30.63
C LEU A 252 -28.72 -14.16 -31.68
N LYS A 253 -28.95 -15.17 -32.53
CA LYS A 253 -30.06 -15.19 -33.51
C LYS A 253 -31.43 -15.20 -32.83
N GLU A 254 -31.60 -15.95 -31.73
CA GLU A 254 -32.84 -15.92 -30.95
C GLU A 254 -33.13 -14.52 -30.32
N LEU A 255 -32.10 -13.68 -30.24
CA LEU A 255 -32.15 -12.32 -29.72
C LEU A 255 -32.16 -11.25 -30.83
N GLU A 256 -32.22 -11.65 -32.10
CA GLU A 256 -32.19 -10.74 -33.23
C GLU A 256 -33.36 -9.75 -33.17
N GLY A 257 -33.05 -8.45 -33.33
CA GLY A 257 -34.03 -7.37 -33.16
C GLY A 257 -34.30 -6.93 -31.71
N LYS A 258 -33.62 -7.50 -30.70
CA LYS A 258 -33.69 -7.09 -29.29
C LYS A 258 -32.32 -6.68 -28.76
N ALA A 259 -32.30 -5.78 -27.77
CA ALA A 259 -31.06 -5.48 -27.06
C ALA A 259 -30.63 -6.70 -26.23
N VAL A 260 -29.39 -7.18 -26.43
CA VAL A 260 -28.83 -8.31 -25.67
C VAL A 260 -28.67 -7.91 -24.21
N GLN A 261 -29.33 -8.62 -23.30
CA GLN A 261 -29.20 -8.40 -21.86
C GLN A 261 -28.44 -9.55 -21.20
N VAL A 262 -27.92 -9.27 -20.00
CA VAL A 262 -27.18 -10.22 -19.17
C VAL A 262 -27.99 -11.49 -18.89
N ASP A 263 -29.27 -11.34 -18.57
CA ASP A 263 -30.13 -12.45 -18.18
C ASP A 263 -30.36 -13.45 -19.31
N ASN A 264 -30.39 -12.98 -20.57
CA ASN A 264 -30.53 -13.84 -21.74
C ASN A 264 -29.34 -14.80 -21.86
N LEU A 265 -28.12 -14.26 -21.82
CA LEU A 265 -26.89 -15.05 -21.96
C LEU A 265 -26.66 -15.94 -20.72
N GLY A 266 -26.91 -15.41 -19.52
CA GLY A 266 -26.77 -16.16 -18.27
C GLY A 266 -27.74 -17.33 -18.18
N SER A 267 -29.01 -17.12 -18.53
CA SER A 267 -30.01 -18.20 -18.54
C SER A 267 -29.67 -19.29 -19.54
N TYR A 268 -29.22 -18.91 -20.74
CA TYR A 268 -28.75 -19.84 -21.76
C TYR A 268 -27.57 -20.70 -21.25
N LEU A 269 -26.56 -20.08 -20.62
CA LEU A 269 -25.43 -20.80 -20.02
C LEU A 269 -25.90 -21.79 -18.95
N ARG A 270 -26.71 -21.34 -17.99
CA ARG A 270 -27.20 -22.22 -16.91
C ARG A 270 -27.94 -23.42 -17.48
N GLU A 271 -28.87 -23.21 -18.41
CA GLU A 271 -29.63 -24.29 -19.06
C GLU A 271 -28.71 -25.32 -19.72
N LYS A 272 -27.72 -24.87 -20.50
CA LYS A 272 -26.81 -25.78 -21.24
C LYS A 272 -25.75 -26.45 -20.36
N LEU A 273 -25.48 -25.92 -19.16
CA LEU A 273 -24.48 -26.45 -18.24
C LEU A 273 -25.05 -27.38 -17.16
N VAL A 274 -26.37 -27.38 -16.92
CA VAL A 274 -27.01 -28.20 -15.85
C VAL A 274 -26.56 -29.66 -15.89
N ASP A 275 -26.54 -30.28 -17.07
CA ASP A 275 -26.22 -31.70 -17.24
C ASP A 275 -24.81 -31.98 -17.75
N LYS A 276 -23.96 -30.95 -17.84
CA LYS A 276 -22.57 -31.08 -18.30
C LYS A 276 -21.60 -31.04 -17.13
N ARG A 277 -20.49 -31.77 -17.27
CA ARG A 277 -19.32 -31.58 -16.41
C ARG A 277 -18.43 -30.52 -17.04
N TYR A 278 -18.28 -29.38 -16.36
CA TYR A 278 -17.49 -28.25 -16.86
C TYR A 278 -16.23 -28.01 -16.03
N PHE A 279 -15.19 -27.51 -16.71
CA PHE A 279 -13.95 -27.02 -16.11
C PHE A 279 -13.76 -25.55 -16.45
N ILE A 280 -13.86 -24.66 -15.47
CA ILE A 280 -13.77 -23.21 -15.71
C ILE A 280 -12.57 -22.65 -14.94
N VAL A 281 -11.76 -21.83 -15.59
CA VAL A 281 -10.76 -21.01 -14.91
C VAL A 281 -11.19 -19.55 -14.95
N LEU A 282 -11.30 -18.93 -13.79
CA LEU A 282 -11.49 -17.49 -13.60
C LEU A 282 -10.17 -16.89 -13.12
N ASP A 283 -9.43 -16.28 -14.03
CA ASP A 283 -8.11 -15.71 -13.76
C ASP A 283 -8.18 -14.25 -13.31
N ASP A 284 -7.40 -13.91 -12.29
CA ASP A 284 -7.20 -12.58 -11.67
C ASP A 284 -8.50 -11.96 -11.11
N LEU A 285 -9.29 -12.71 -10.34
CA LEU A 285 -10.55 -12.22 -9.74
C LEU A 285 -10.31 -11.19 -8.62
N TRP A 286 -10.93 -10.01 -8.73
CA TRP A 286 -10.65 -8.84 -7.88
C TRP A 286 -11.62 -8.60 -6.72
N THR A 287 -12.91 -8.95 -6.85
CA THR A 287 -13.94 -8.62 -5.83
C THR A 287 -14.89 -9.78 -5.54
N ILE A 288 -15.39 -9.82 -4.30
CA ILE A 288 -16.41 -10.80 -3.86
C ILE A 288 -17.71 -10.60 -4.66
N ASP A 289 -18.08 -9.35 -4.97
CA ASP A 289 -19.27 -9.05 -5.75
C ASP A 289 -19.17 -9.60 -7.18
N ALA A 290 -17.98 -9.55 -7.80
CA ALA A 290 -17.75 -10.16 -9.10
C ALA A 290 -17.92 -11.68 -9.03
N TRP A 291 -17.35 -12.33 -8.00
CA TRP A 291 -17.54 -13.76 -7.78
C TRP A 291 -19.03 -14.12 -7.65
N LYS A 292 -19.74 -13.49 -6.71
CA LYS A 292 -21.18 -13.74 -6.46
C LYS A 292 -22.00 -13.53 -7.72
N TRP A 293 -21.72 -12.46 -8.46
CA TRP A 293 -22.40 -12.19 -9.72
C TRP A 293 -22.13 -13.27 -10.79
N ILE A 294 -20.89 -13.74 -10.96
CA ILE A 294 -20.56 -14.82 -11.91
C ILE A 294 -21.26 -16.12 -11.48
N GLU A 295 -21.17 -16.45 -10.20
CA GLU A 295 -21.77 -17.65 -9.61
C GLU A 295 -23.28 -17.69 -9.82
N ASP A 296 -23.98 -16.59 -9.54
CA ASP A 296 -25.44 -16.49 -9.66
C ASP A 296 -25.91 -16.45 -11.13
N ILE A 297 -25.19 -15.74 -11.99
CA ILE A 297 -25.63 -15.50 -13.37
C ILE A 297 -25.20 -16.61 -14.33
N ALA A 298 -23.95 -17.09 -14.27
CA ALA A 298 -23.41 -17.96 -15.30
C ALA A 298 -23.42 -19.44 -14.93
N ILE A 299 -23.43 -19.77 -13.62
CA ILE A 299 -23.19 -21.13 -13.14
C ILE A 299 -24.50 -21.75 -12.63
N PRO A 300 -24.86 -22.98 -13.02
CA PRO A 300 -26.08 -23.62 -12.52
C PRO A 300 -25.95 -23.98 -11.04
N SER A 301 -26.98 -23.65 -10.25
CA SER A 301 -27.04 -23.94 -8.80
C SER A 301 -27.16 -25.43 -8.48
N LYS A 302 -27.68 -26.23 -9.43
CA LYS A 302 -27.79 -27.69 -9.33
C LYS A 302 -26.99 -28.33 -10.46
N ASN A 303 -25.80 -28.81 -10.13
CA ASN A 303 -24.95 -29.60 -11.03
C ASN A 303 -24.16 -30.61 -10.20
N ASN A 304 -24.55 -31.87 -10.27
CA ASN A 304 -23.92 -32.97 -9.52
C ASN A 304 -22.98 -33.81 -10.42
N LYS A 305 -22.50 -33.20 -11.50
CA LYS A 305 -21.63 -33.85 -12.50
C LYS A 305 -20.15 -33.74 -12.13
N GLY A 306 -19.81 -33.35 -10.90
CA GLY A 306 -18.43 -33.21 -10.46
C GLY A 306 -17.65 -32.11 -11.19
N SER A 307 -18.29 -30.98 -11.49
CA SER A 307 -17.65 -29.84 -12.15
C SER A 307 -16.60 -29.15 -11.26
N ARG A 308 -15.68 -28.42 -11.88
CA ARG A 308 -14.56 -27.77 -11.18
C ARG A 308 -14.37 -26.34 -11.69
N ILE A 309 -14.12 -25.43 -10.76
CA ILE A 309 -13.76 -24.05 -11.06
C ILE A 309 -12.42 -23.75 -10.39
N ILE A 310 -11.45 -23.24 -11.13
CA ILE A 310 -10.24 -22.64 -10.57
C ILE A 310 -10.42 -21.13 -10.56
N VAL A 311 -10.16 -20.49 -9.42
CA VAL A 311 -10.12 -19.03 -9.28
C VAL A 311 -8.69 -18.65 -8.94
N THR A 312 -8.08 -17.70 -9.65
CA THR A 312 -6.83 -17.09 -9.21
C THR A 312 -7.13 -15.70 -8.63
N THR A 313 -6.56 -15.39 -7.46
CA THR A 313 -6.77 -14.08 -6.82
C THR A 313 -5.57 -13.67 -5.97
N ARG A 314 -5.49 -12.38 -5.65
CA ARG A 314 -4.51 -11.80 -4.72
C ARG A 314 -5.06 -11.64 -3.30
N ASP A 315 -6.38 -11.75 -3.15
CA ASP A 315 -7.10 -11.47 -1.92
C ASP A 315 -7.55 -12.79 -1.26
N ASP A 316 -6.91 -13.12 -0.15
CA ASP A 316 -7.23 -14.28 0.67
C ASP A 316 -8.66 -14.22 1.24
N GLY A 317 -9.15 -13.01 1.56
CA GLY A 317 -10.53 -12.83 2.03
C GLY A 317 -11.53 -13.17 0.93
N LEU A 318 -11.25 -12.79 -0.31
CA LEU A 318 -12.06 -13.19 -1.47
C LEU A 318 -12.06 -14.71 -1.64
N ALA A 319 -10.89 -15.35 -1.55
CA ALA A 319 -10.76 -16.78 -1.74
C ALA A 319 -11.57 -17.59 -0.70
N LYS A 320 -11.56 -17.14 0.56
CA LYS A 320 -12.36 -17.72 1.66
C LYS A 320 -13.87 -17.61 1.45
N GLU A 321 -14.33 -16.59 0.72
CA GLU A 321 -15.74 -16.47 0.34
C GLU A 321 -16.10 -17.39 -0.83
N CYS A 322 -15.15 -17.70 -1.70
CA CYS A 322 -15.38 -18.58 -2.85
C CYS A 322 -15.41 -20.08 -2.48
N THR A 323 -14.72 -20.49 -1.41
CA THR A 323 -14.54 -21.92 -1.11
C THR A 323 -14.13 -22.21 0.35
N SER A 324 -14.12 -23.50 0.72
CA SER A 324 -13.64 -23.98 2.00
C SER A 324 -12.11 -24.01 2.10
N GLU A 325 -11.56 -23.94 3.31
CA GLU A 325 -10.11 -23.89 3.57
C GLU A 325 -9.30 -25.02 2.93
N SER A 326 -9.87 -26.23 2.83
CA SER A 326 -9.23 -27.38 2.17
C SER A 326 -9.03 -27.22 0.65
N LEU A 327 -9.66 -26.23 0.03
CA LEU A 327 -9.58 -25.93 -1.41
C LEU A 327 -8.86 -24.60 -1.69
N LEU A 328 -8.23 -24.02 -0.67
CA LEU A 328 -7.36 -22.85 -0.78
C LEU A 328 -5.91 -23.29 -1.02
N TYR A 329 -5.38 -22.95 -2.18
CA TYR A 329 -3.98 -23.19 -2.53
C TYR A 329 -3.18 -21.88 -2.42
N HIS A 330 -2.46 -21.72 -1.32
CA HIS A 330 -1.55 -20.60 -1.13
C HIS A 330 -0.25 -20.83 -1.89
N LEU A 331 -0.10 -20.16 -3.03
CA LEU A 331 1.12 -20.25 -3.82
C LEU A 331 2.28 -19.62 -3.03
N LYS A 332 3.38 -20.38 -2.91
CA LYS A 332 4.57 -19.97 -2.16
C LYS A 332 5.58 -19.29 -3.09
N TYR A 333 6.45 -18.47 -2.50
CA TYR A 333 7.62 -17.92 -3.17
C TYR A 333 8.61 -19.03 -3.57
N LEU A 334 9.38 -18.79 -4.62
CA LEU A 334 10.47 -19.70 -5.00
C LEU A 334 11.47 -19.81 -3.88
N GLN A 335 11.97 -21.03 -3.65
CA GLN A 335 13.07 -21.26 -2.73
C GLN A 335 14.37 -20.71 -3.32
N SER A 336 15.39 -20.50 -2.47
CA SER A 336 16.64 -19.84 -2.85
C SER A 336 17.29 -20.47 -4.09
N ASP A 337 17.30 -21.79 -4.19
CA ASP A 337 17.95 -22.51 -5.30
C ASP A 337 17.18 -22.31 -6.63
N ASP A 338 15.86 -22.50 -6.62
CA ASP A 338 14.99 -22.24 -7.77
C ASP A 338 15.05 -20.78 -8.21
N ALA A 339 15.05 -19.85 -7.25
CA ALA A 339 15.15 -18.43 -7.51
C ALA A 339 16.50 -18.05 -8.14
N THR A 340 17.59 -18.63 -7.63
CA THR A 340 18.94 -18.45 -8.19
C THR A 340 19.00 -19.00 -9.61
N ASN A 341 18.50 -20.21 -9.84
CA ASN A 341 18.49 -20.82 -11.15
C ASN A 341 17.71 -19.97 -12.16
N LEU A 342 16.52 -19.49 -11.79
CA LEU A 342 15.71 -18.62 -12.64
C LEU A 342 16.42 -17.30 -13.00
N LEU A 343 17.11 -16.69 -12.04
CA LEU A 343 17.92 -15.49 -12.28
C LEU A 343 19.08 -15.77 -13.25
N LEU A 344 19.79 -16.89 -13.06
CA LEU A 344 20.94 -17.27 -13.89
C LEU A 344 20.51 -17.54 -15.34
N ILE A 345 19.47 -18.35 -15.53
CA ILE A 345 18.87 -18.62 -16.85
C ILE A 345 18.56 -17.30 -17.56
N LYS A 346 17.86 -16.39 -16.87
CA LYS A 346 17.40 -15.15 -17.49
C LYS A 346 18.53 -14.14 -17.74
N SER A 347 19.55 -14.12 -16.89
CA SER A 347 20.76 -13.30 -17.06
C SER A 347 21.78 -13.89 -18.03
N ARG A 348 21.48 -15.02 -18.68
CA ARG A 348 22.37 -15.75 -19.59
C ARG A 348 23.69 -16.14 -18.90
N LYS A 349 23.56 -16.66 -17.68
CA LYS A 349 24.67 -17.13 -16.84
C LYS A 349 24.40 -18.55 -16.38
N THR A 350 25.45 -19.23 -15.95
CA THR A 350 25.39 -20.59 -15.42
C THR A 350 25.79 -20.63 -13.94
N HIS A 351 25.46 -21.74 -13.26
CA HIS A 351 25.97 -22.00 -11.92
C HIS A 351 27.50 -22.03 -11.89
N GLN A 352 28.15 -22.57 -12.93
CA GLN A 352 29.60 -22.59 -13.05
C GLN A 352 30.19 -21.17 -13.11
N ASP A 353 29.57 -20.25 -13.87
CA ASP A 353 30.02 -18.85 -13.93
C ASP A 353 29.96 -18.20 -12.54
N MET A 354 28.88 -18.46 -11.81
CA MET A 354 28.66 -17.92 -10.47
C MET A 354 29.67 -18.50 -9.46
N GLU A 355 29.98 -19.79 -9.53
CA GLU A 355 30.97 -20.42 -8.65
C GLU A 355 32.40 -19.94 -8.93
N ASN A 356 32.71 -19.67 -10.19
CA ASN A 356 34.02 -19.17 -10.63
C ASN A 356 34.24 -17.68 -10.31
N ASP A 357 33.18 -16.87 -10.18
CA ASP A 357 33.26 -15.44 -9.87
C ASP A 357 32.60 -15.11 -8.52
N LYS A 358 33.44 -14.90 -7.50
CA LYS A 358 33.01 -14.51 -6.15
C LYS A 358 32.18 -13.22 -6.11
N LYS A 359 32.48 -12.24 -6.98
CA LYS A 359 31.70 -10.99 -7.07
C LYS A 359 30.33 -11.27 -7.65
N MET A 360 30.25 -12.11 -8.70
CA MET A 360 28.98 -12.56 -9.26
C MET A 360 28.14 -13.31 -8.22
N LYS A 361 28.71 -14.28 -7.50
CA LYS A 361 28.02 -15.02 -6.44
C LYS A 361 27.44 -14.10 -5.37
N ASN A 362 28.24 -13.16 -4.88
CA ASN A 362 27.79 -12.20 -3.88
C ASN A 362 26.65 -11.32 -4.40
N MET A 363 26.74 -10.85 -5.65
CA MET A 363 25.69 -10.02 -6.24
C MET A 363 24.43 -10.81 -6.58
N ALA A 364 24.55 -12.02 -7.11
CA ALA A 364 23.42 -12.91 -7.38
C ALA A 364 22.63 -13.18 -6.09
N ASN A 365 23.31 -13.52 -4.99
CA ASN A 365 22.67 -13.72 -3.69
C ASN A 365 21.93 -12.47 -3.20
N LYS A 366 22.55 -11.28 -3.31
CA LYS A 366 21.88 -10.01 -2.96
C LYS A 366 20.63 -9.76 -3.81
N ILE A 367 20.71 -10.01 -5.11
CA ILE A 367 19.60 -9.81 -6.04
C ILE A 367 18.48 -10.81 -5.78
N VAL A 368 18.80 -12.08 -5.55
CA VAL A 368 17.82 -13.13 -5.19
C VAL A 368 17.10 -12.77 -3.90
N ASN A 369 17.83 -12.31 -2.87
CA ASN A 369 17.25 -11.87 -1.61
C ASN A 369 16.29 -10.68 -1.82
N LYS A 370 16.72 -9.65 -2.56
CA LYS A 370 15.88 -8.48 -2.89
C LYS A 370 14.64 -8.85 -3.71
N CYS A 371 14.76 -9.83 -4.60
CA CYS A 371 13.62 -10.36 -5.33
C CYS A 371 12.69 -11.21 -4.46
N GLY A 372 13.11 -11.65 -3.27
CA GLY A 372 12.29 -12.39 -2.31
C GLY A 372 11.69 -13.69 -2.86
N GLY A 373 12.32 -14.30 -3.88
CA GLY A 373 11.77 -15.46 -4.59
C GLY A 373 10.56 -15.15 -5.49
N LEU A 374 10.29 -13.88 -5.80
CA LEU A 374 9.22 -13.46 -6.72
C LEU A 374 9.64 -13.71 -8.18
N PRO A 375 9.01 -14.63 -8.91
CA PRO A 375 9.42 -15.01 -10.28
C PRO A 375 9.48 -13.83 -11.24
N LEU A 376 8.49 -12.95 -11.22
CA LEU A 376 8.47 -11.78 -12.10
C LEU A 376 9.69 -10.87 -11.85
N ALA A 377 10.02 -10.59 -10.59
CA ALA A 377 11.16 -9.72 -10.27
C ALA A 377 12.48 -10.34 -10.75
N LEU A 378 12.65 -11.65 -10.54
CA LEU A 378 13.82 -12.40 -11.00
C LEU A 378 13.94 -12.37 -12.53
N LEU A 379 12.83 -12.58 -13.25
CA LEU A 379 12.80 -12.54 -14.71
C LEU A 379 13.09 -11.14 -15.26
N THR A 380 12.52 -10.11 -14.64
CA THR A 380 12.69 -8.71 -15.07
C THR A 380 14.13 -8.24 -14.83
N ILE A 381 14.66 -8.43 -13.61
CA ILE A 381 16.02 -8.04 -13.27
C ILE A 381 17.03 -8.90 -14.03
N GLY A 382 16.84 -10.22 -14.09
CA GLY A 382 17.70 -11.12 -14.86
C GLY A 382 17.79 -10.71 -16.34
N GLY A 383 16.65 -10.35 -16.95
CA GLY A 383 16.62 -9.88 -18.33
C GLY A 383 17.39 -8.57 -18.53
N MET A 384 17.31 -7.65 -17.57
CA MET A 384 18.09 -6.41 -17.58
C MET A 384 19.60 -6.69 -17.45
N LEU A 385 19.99 -7.63 -16.60
CA LEU A 385 21.39 -8.02 -16.38
C LEU A 385 22.00 -8.80 -17.56
N ALA A 386 21.18 -9.44 -18.40
CA ALA A 386 21.64 -10.26 -19.51
C ALA A 386 22.55 -9.53 -20.51
N THR A 387 22.47 -8.19 -20.56
CA THR A 387 23.27 -7.34 -21.46
C THR A 387 24.39 -6.59 -20.73
N LYS A 388 24.59 -6.84 -19.42
CA LYS A 388 25.47 -6.05 -18.55
C LYS A 388 26.61 -6.89 -17.99
N LYS A 389 27.77 -6.26 -17.76
CA LYS A 389 28.91 -6.94 -17.13
C LYS A 389 28.63 -7.12 -15.63
N VAL A 390 29.13 -8.20 -15.03
CA VAL A 390 29.01 -8.48 -13.58
C VAL A 390 29.52 -7.29 -12.73
N THR A 391 30.51 -6.56 -13.22
CA THR A 391 31.04 -5.37 -12.55
C THR A 391 30.01 -4.25 -12.38
N GLU A 392 28.99 -4.17 -13.25
CA GLU A 392 27.93 -3.18 -13.23
C GLU A 392 26.74 -3.58 -12.34
N TRP A 393 26.62 -4.86 -11.97
CA TRP A 393 25.47 -5.39 -11.23
C TRP A 393 25.24 -4.68 -9.89
N GLU A 394 26.31 -4.28 -9.21
CA GLU A 394 26.21 -3.54 -7.95
C GLU A 394 25.63 -2.14 -8.13
N SER A 395 25.99 -1.44 -9.21
CA SER A 395 25.44 -0.12 -9.52
C SER A 395 23.95 -0.24 -9.84
N ILE A 396 23.59 -1.21 -10.68
CA ILE A 396 22.20 -1.49 -11.06
C ILE A 396 21.38 -1.84 -9.82
N TYR A 397 21.87 -2.73 -8.95
CA TYR A 397 21.21 -3.12 -7.71
C TYR A 397 20.88 -1.90 -6.83
N LYS A 398 21.84 -0.97 -6.66
CA LYS A 398 21.64 0.26 -5.87
C LYS A 398 20.67 1.25 -6.53
N GLN A 399 20.53 1.20 -7.86
CA GLN A 399 19.70 2.12 -8.63
C GLN A 399 18.28 1.59 -8.89
N ILE A 400 17.95 0.33 -8.55
CA ILE A 400 16.61 -0.27 -8.76
C ILE A 400 15.44 0.67 -8.37
N PRO A 401 15.45 1.35 -7.20
CA PRO A 401 14.35 2.25 -6.83
C PRO A 401 14.15 3.42 -7.81
N LEU A 402 15.22 3.96 -8.38
CA LEU A 402 15.18 5.05 -9.38
C LEU A 402 14.83 4.51 -10.77
N GLU A 403 15.39 3.35 -11.14
CA GLU A 403 15.10 2.69 -12.41
C GLU A 403 13.62 2.27 -12.49
N LEU A 404 12.96 1.98 -11.37
CA LEU A 404 11.52 1.73 -11.30
C LEU A 404 10.67 2.94 -11.73
N GLU A 405 11.21 4.16 -11.64
CA GLU A 405 10.53 5.39 -12.04
C GLU A 405 10.67 5.65 -13.55
N VAL A 406 11.84 5.35 -14.13
CA VAL A 406 12.22 5.84 -15.46
C VAL A 406 12.40 4.72 -16.50
N ASN A 407 12.73 3.49 -16.10
CA ASN A 407 13.16 2.44 -17.00
C ASN A 407 11.99 1.56 -17.50
N PRO A 408 11.71 1.53 -18.81
CA PRO A 408 10.65 0.69 -19.37
C PRO A 408 10.85 -0.80 -19.10
N SER A 409 12.09 -1.25 -18.91
CA SER A 409 12.41 -2.66 -18.65
C SER A 409 11.87 -3.13 -17.30
N LEU A 410 11.79 -2.24 -16.30
CA LEU A 410 11.27 -2.54 -14.96
C LEU A 410 9.77 -2.23 -14.83
N GLU A 411 9.15 -1.72 -15.88
CA GLU A 411 7.77 -1.26 -15.87
C GLU A 411 6.78 -2.37 -15.46
N ALA A 412 7.01 -3.61 -15.89
CA ALA A 412 6.15 -4.74 -15.52
C ALA A 412 6.10 -4.96 -14.00
N MET A 413 7.25 -4.83 -13.32
CA MET A 413 7.39 -4.97 -11.88
C MET A 413 6.69 -3.83 -11.14
N GLY A 414 6.97 -2.59 -11.54
CA GLY A 414 6.34 -1.39 -10.98
C GLY A 414 4.82 -1.39 -11.18
N ARG A 415 4.34 -1.74 -12.39
CA ARG A 415 2.91 -1.81 -12.71
C ARG A 415 2.18 -2.86 -11.88
N ILE A 416 2.74 -4.06 -11.68
CA ILE A 416 2.03 -5.12 -10.95
C ILE A 416 1.77 -4.74 -9.50
N VAL A 417 2.73 -4.10 -8.84
CA VAL A 417 2.56 -3.57 -7.49
C VAL A 417 1.61 -2.37 -7.49
N THR A 418 1.78 -1.44 -8.44
CA THR A 418 0.94 -0.22 -8.55
C THR A 418 -0.53 -0.54 -8.83
N LEU A 419 -0.82 -1.61 -9.60
CA LEU A 419 -2.18 -2.07 -9.85
C LEU A 419 -2.86 -2.54 -8.54
N SER A 420 -2.15 -3.34 -7.73
CA SER A 420 -2.65 -3.76 -6.42
C SER A 420 -2.88 -2.55 -5.51
N TYR A 421 -1.93 -1.61 -5.47
CA TYR A 421 -2.03 -0.37 -4.70
C TYR A 421 -3.27 0.46 -5.08
N ASN A 422 -3.51 0.64 -6.38
CA ASN A 422 -4.63 1.43 -6.87
C ASN A 422 -5.99 0.83 -6.50
N HIS A 423 -6.09 -0.49 -6.33
CA HIS A 423 -7.31 -1.20 -5.94
C HIS A 423 -7.54 -1.24 -4.43
N LEU A 424 -6.57 -0.77 -3.64
CA LEU A 424 -6.80 -0.65 -2.21
C LEU A 424 -7.91 0.36 -1.91
N PRO A 425 -8.76 0.09 -0.92
CA PRO A 425 -9.60 1.11 -0.31
C PRO A 425 -8.77 2.35 0.06
N SER A 426 -9.34 3.55 -0.12
CA SER A 426 -8.62 4.82 0.11
C SER A 426 -7.94 4.90 1.48
N HIS A 427 -8.59 4.40 2.52
CA HIS A 427 -8.09 4.42 3.88
C HIS A 427 -6.84 3.53 4.11
N LEU A 428 -6.58 2.54 3.25
CA LEU A 428 -5.38 1.69 3.33
C LEU A 428 -4.19 2.23 2.54
N LYS A 429 -4.42 3.14 1.58
CA LYS A 429 -3.38 3.65 0.68
C LYS A 429 -2.25 4.36 1.46
N SER A 430 -2.61 5.29 2.33
CA SER A 430 -1.65 5.99 3.19
C SER A 430 -0.98 5.06 4.20
N CYS A 431 -1.72 4.07 4.73
CA CYS A 431 -1.17 3.06 5.64
C CYS A 431 -0.07 2.23 4.95
N LEU A 432 -0.30 1.83 3.70
CA LEU A 432 0.67 1.07 2.92
C LEU A 432 1.88 1.91 2.50
N LEU A 433 1.69 3.14 2.00
CA LEU A 433 2.83 3.99 1.66
C LEU A 433 3.71 4.31 2.86
N TYR A 434 3.10 4.46 4.05
CA TYR A 434 3.82 4.74 5.28
C TYR A 434 4.80 3.63 5.64
N LEU A 435 4.57 2.39 5.21
CA LEU A 435 5.50 1.28 5.44
C LEU A 435 6.85 1.43 4.73
N SER A 436 6.95 2.30 3.71
CA SER A 436 8.22 2.56 3.01
C SER A 436 9.31 3.14 3.91
N ILE A 437 8.94 3.68 5.08
CA ILE A 437 9.89 4.19 6.09
C ILE A 437 10.75 3.09 6.71
N PHE A 438 10.32 1.83 6.70
CA PHE A 438 11.07 0.74 7.31
C PHE A 438 12.18 0.24 6.37
N PRO A 439 13.33 -0.23 6.86
CA PRO A 439 14.38 -0.81 6.02
C PRO A 439 13.94 -2.10 5.29
N GLU A 440 14.75 -2.52 4.32
CA GLU A 440 14.64 -3.86 3.71
C GLU A 440 14.74 -4.96 4.78
N ASP A 441 14.03 -6.06 4.58
CA ASP A 441 13.97 -7.22 5.50
C ASP A 441 13.57 -6.94 6.96
N PHE A 442 13.09 -5.74 7.28
CA PHE A 442 12.84 -5.33 8.65
C PHE A 442 11.56 -5.95 9.23
N GLU A 443 11.65 -6.52 10.44
CA GLU A 443 10.48 -7.00 11.19
C GLU A 443 9.71 -5.81 11.80
N ILE A 444 8.46 -5.64 11.37
CA ILE A 444 7.59 -4.56 11.81
C ILE A 444 6.55 -5.13 12.78
N LYS A 445 6.70 -4.81 14.07
CA LYS A 445 5.72 -5.17 15.10
C LYS A 445 4.37 -4.52 14.80
N ARG A 446 3.28 -5.31 14.78
CA ARG A 446 1.92 -4.85 14.47
C ARG A 446 1.52 -3.63 15.32
N ARG A 447 1.75 -3.70 16.64
CA ARG A 447 1.36 -2.64 17.56
C ARG A 447 2.09 -1.31 17.27
N ARG A 448 3.40 -1.37 16.99
CA ARG A 448 4.22 -0.20 16.62
C ARG A 448 3.65 0.46 15.36
N LEU A 449 3.29 -0.34 14.37
CA LEU A 449 2.73 0.15 13.11
C LEU A 449 1.34 0.79 13.29
N VAL A 450 0.43 0.10 13.98
CA VAL A 450 -0.95 0.56 14.20
C VAL A 450 -0.99 1.86 15.01
N GLU A 451 -0.23 1.94 16.11
CA GLU A 451 -0.16 3.17 16.92
C GLU A 451 0.35 4.37 16.12
N ARG A 452 1.27 4.14 15.17
CA ARG A 452 1.76 5.19 14.27
C ARG A 452 0.73 5.60 13.23
N TRP A 453 0.00 4.66 12.63
CA TRP A 453 -1.11 4.99 11.73
C TRP A 453 -2.20 5.80 12.44
N ILE A 454 -2.47 5.49 13.71
CA ILE A 454 -3.39 6.26 14.56
C ILE A 454 -2.83 7.67 14.82
N ALA A 455 -1.55 7.78 15.17
CA ALA A 455 -0.89 9.06 15.42
C ALA A 455 -0.89 9.99 14.20
N GLU A 456 -0.67 9.44 13.01
CA GLU A 456 -0.77 10.19 11.75
C GLU A 456 -2.21 10.58 11.39
N GLY A 457 -3.20 9.85 11.91
CA GLY A 457 -4.62 10.06 11.62
C GLY A 457 -5.12 9.30 10.39
N PHE A 458 -4.40 8.26 9.95
CA PHE A 458 -4.84 7.38 8.87
C PHE A 458 -5.99 6.47 9.31
N VAL A 459 -6.06 6.16 10.60
CA VAL A 459 -7.14 5.40 11.23
C VAL A 459 -8.16 6.37 11.82
N ARG A 460 -9.45 6.12 11.55
CA ARG A 460 -10.56 6.95 12.05
C ARG A 460 -11.47 6.14 12.95
N ALA A 461 -11.88 6.74 14.06
CA ALA A 461 -12.87 6.16 14.94
C ALA A 461 -14.19 5.94 14.19
N ARG A 462 -14.83 4.79 14.44
CA ARG A 462 -16.20 4.48 14.00
C ARG A 462 -17.08 4.32 15.23
N ALA A 463 -18.35 4.68 15.12
CA ALA A 463 -19.29 4.56 16.24
C ALA A 463 -19.30 3.10 16.75
N GLY A 464 -19.05 2.91 18.05
CA GLY A 464 -19.09 1.60 18.70
C GLY A 464 -17.84 0.72 18.53
N VAL A 465 -16.79 1.16 17.83
CA VAL A 465 -15.55 0.39 17.63
C VAL A 465 -14.33 1.20 18.08
N SER A 466 -13.41 0.58 18.82
CA SER A 466 -12.19 1.27 19.26
C SER A 466 -11.31 1.63 18.06
N ILE A 467 -10.58 2.73 18.15
CA ILE A 467 -9.68 3.15 17.05
C ILE A 467 -8.55 2.14 16.82
N GLU A 468 -8.12 1.43 17.87
CA GLU A 468 -7.13 0.36 17.78
C GLU A 468 -7.66 -0.84 16.99
N ASP A 469 -8.91 -1.25 17.23
CA ASP A 469 -9.53 -2.35 16.47
C ASP A 469 -9.68 -1.99 14.99
N VAL A 470 -10.05 -0.73 14.67
CA VAL A 470 -10.06 -0.26 13.28
C VAL A 470 -8.67 -0.36 12.65
N GLY A 471 -7.62 0.06 13.38
CA GLY A 471 -6.24 -0.03 12.89
C GLY A 471 -5.74 -1.48 12.72
N ASN A 472 -6.11 -2.38 13.63
CA ASN A 472 -5.82 -3.81 13.53
C ASN A 472 -6.56 -4.46 12.35
N ASN A 473 -7.79 -4.04 12.06
CA ASN A 473 -8.52 -4.48 10.88
C ASN A 473 -7.81 -4.02 9.60
N TYR A 474 -7.35 -2.77 9.54
CA TYR A 474 -6.57 -2.28 8.38
C TYR A 474 -5.29 -3.09 8.16
N PHE A 475 -4.60 -3.47 9.25
CA PHE A 475 -3.45 -4.39 9.17
C PHE A 475 -3.84 -5.74 8.56
N ASN A 476 -4.92 -6.36 9.06
CA ASN A 476 -5.38 -7.65 8.56
C ASN A 476 -5.80 -7.58 7.08
N GLU A 477 -6.46 -6.50 6.66
CA GLU A 477 -6.82 -6.30 5.25
C GLU A 477 -5.58 -6.22 4.35
N LEU A 478 -4.51 -5.54 4.78
CA LEU A 478 -3.25 -5.48 4.02
C LEU A 478 -2.55 -6.85 3.93
N VAL A 479 -2.62 -7.67 5.00
CA VAL A 479 -2.13 -9.05 4.99
C VAL A 479 -2.94 -9.91 4.02
N ASN A 480 -4.27 -9.87 4.12
CA ASN A 480 -5.17 -10.68 3.29
C ASN A 480 -5.02 -10.35 1.80
N ARG A 481 -4.76 -9.09 1.47
CA ARG A 481 -4.49 -8.64 0.08
C ARG A 481 -3.06 -8.93 -0.40
N SER A 482 -2.27 -9.65 0.40
CA SER A 482 -0.86 -9.99 0.12
C SER A 482 0.02 -8.76 -0.15
N MET A 483 -0.30 -7.59 0.43
CA MET A 483 0.50 -6.36 0.30
C MET A 483 1.60 -6.27 1.37
N ILE A 484 1.39 -6.93 2.51
CA ILE A 484 2.39 -7.14 3.55
C ILE A 484 2.42 -8.62 3.92
N GLN A 485 3.59 -9.13 4.28
CA GLN A 485 3.80 -10.53 4.62
C GLN A 485 3.78 -10.70 6.14
N SER A 486 3.12 -11.73 6.65
CA SER A 486 3.26 -12.13 8.06
C SER A 486 4.70 -12.55 8.36
N PHE A 487 5.25 -12.09 9.49
CA PHE A 487 6.58 -12.48 9.94
C PHE A 487 6.52 -13.40 11.17
N SER A 488 5.81 -12.97 12.22
CA SER A 488 5.55 -13.79 13.41
C SER A 488 4.06 -13.95 13.68
N VAL A 489 3.70 -15.11 14.21
CA VAL A 489 2.32 -15.50 14.56
C VAL A 489 2.35 -16.06 15.98
N ASN A 490 1.37 -15.70 16.82
CA ASN A 490 1.25 -16.30 18.15
C ASN A 490 0.59 -17.69 18.09
N ILE A 491 0.47 -18.34 19.25
CA ILE A 491 -0.15 -19.67 19.39
C ILE A 491 -1.62 -19.70 18.90
N GLU A 492 -2.31 -18.56 18.95
CA GLU A 492 -3.70 -18.41 18.51
C GLU A 492 -3.84 -18.15 17.00
N GLY A 493 -2.74 -18.17 16.24
CA GLY A 493 -2.77 -17.86 14.81
C GLY A 493 -2.84 -16.36 14.48
N ILE A 494 -2.74 -15.48 15.47
CA ILE A 494 -2.77 -14.02 15.28
C ILE A 494 -1.37 -13.53 14.89
N VAL A 495 -1.27 -12.90 13.72
CA VAL A 495 -0.05 -12.26 13.23
C VAL A 495 0.38 -11.14 14.19
N LYS A 496 1.58 -11.20 14.76
CA LYS A 496 2.11 -10.20 15.71
C LYS A 496 3.08 -9.22 15.06
N SER A 497 3.71 -9.60 13.96
CA SER A 497 4.57 -8.73 13.15
C SER A 497 4.45 -9.06 11.67
N CYS A 498 4.78 -8.09 10.83
CA CYS A 498 4.84 -8.22 9.39
C CYS A 498 6.20 -7.77 8.85
N ARG A 499 6.45 -8.06 7.57
CA ARG A 499 7.48 -7.44 6.76
C ARG A 499 6.88 -7.00 5.43
N ILE A 500 7.50 -6.01 4.79
CA ILE A 500 7.19 -5.64 3.42
C ILE A 500 8.16 -6.35 2.49
N HIS A 501 7.68 -6.85 1.35
CA HIS A 501 8.56 -7.42 0.34
C HIS A 501 9.39 -6.28 -0.30
N ASP A 502 10.69 -6.47 -0.50
CA ASP A 502 11.60 -5.40 -0.95
C ASP A 502 11.19 -4.75 -2.28
N ILE A 503 10.80 -5.53 -3.29
CA ILE A 503 10.22 -4.97 -4.53
C ILE A 503 8.98 -4.11 -4.29
N VAL A 504 8.07 -4.52 -3.38
CA VAL A 504 6.90 -3.70 -3.04
C VAL A 504 7.34 -2.42 -2.38
N ARG A 505 8.29 -2.52 -1.44
CA ARG A 505 8.87 -1.39 -0.73
C ARG A 505 9.52 -0.39 -1.69
N ASP A 506 10.32 -0.84 -2.65
CA ASP A 506 10.97 0.03 -3.63
C ASP A 506 9.94 0.76 -4.51
N VAL A 507 8.89 0.06 -4.95
CA VAL A 507 7.78 0.71 -5.67
C VAL A 507 7.06 1.72 -4.77
N MET A 508 6.86 1.42 -3.47
CA MET A 508 6.25 2.38 -2.54
C MET A 508 7.15 3.59 -2.27
N ILE A 509 8.48 3.43 -2.28
CA ILE A 509 9.45 4.53 -2.18
C ILE A 509 9.35 5.42 -3.42
N SER A 510 9.35 4.82 -4.62
CA SER A 510 9.17 5.52 -5.89
C SER A 510 7.86 6.31 -5.92
N VAL A 511 6.74 5.66 -5.57
CA VAL A 511 5.44 6.34 -5.44
C VAL A 511 5.50 7.47 -4.39
N SER A 512 6.14 7.23 -3.24
CA SER A 512 6.21 8.23 -2.16
C SER A 512 7.00 9.47 -2.57
N ARG A 513 8.01 9.33 -3.43
CA ARG A 513 8.75 10.46 -4.01
C ARG A 513 7.88 11.27 -4.96
N GLU A 514 7.19 10.62 -5.89
CA GLU A 514 6.28 11.32 -6.82
C GLU A 514 5.16 12.07 -6.06
N GLU A 515 4.75 11.53 -4.91
CA GLU A 515 3.65 12.04 -4.10
C GLU A 515 4.07 12.95 -2.94
N ASN A 516 5.36 13.26 -2.78
CA ASN A 516 5.91 14.02 -1.64
C ASN A 516 5.45 13.48 -0.26
N PHE A 517 5.29 12.15 -0.15
CA PHE A 517 4.71 11.51 1.03
C PHE A 517 5.79 11.10 2.05
N VAL A 518 6.72 10.24 1.63
CA VAL A 518 7.81 9.72 2.45
C VAL A 518 9.15 10.04 1.80
N HIS A 519 10.09 10.55 2.59
CA HIS A 519 11.50 10.68 2.25
C HIS A 519 12.32 9.64 3.03
N VAL A 520 13.05 8.80 2.31
CA VAL A 520 14.02 7.87 2.91
C VAL A 520 15.43 8.39 2.63
N ALA A 521 16.03 8.98 3.68
CA ALA A 521 17.39 9.50 3.66
C ALA A 521 18.39 8.32 3.66
N GLY A 522 19.23 8.30 2.63
CA GLY A 522 20.13 7.18 2.29
C GLY A 522 20.28 6.95 0.77
N ASN A 523 19.42 7.57 -0.03
CA ASN A 523 19.49 7.52 -1.50
C ASN A 523 20.19 8.78 -2.03
N ASN A 524 21.28 8.59 -2.78
CA ASN A 524 22.04 9.68 -3.42
C ASN A 524 21.20 10.38 -4.49
N VAL A 525 20.44 11.42 -4.11
CA VAL A 525 19.95 12.40 -5.08
C VAL A 525 20.05 13.79 -4.48
N THR A 526 20.98 14.56 -5.03
CA THR A 526 21.05 16.02 -4.94
C THR A 526 20.04 16.60 -5.94
N GLY A 527 18.86 16.99 -5.44
CA GLY A 527 17.88 17.79 -6.19
C GLY A 527 17.76 19.16 -5.54
N ALA A 528 18.08 20.23 -6.28
CA ALA A 528 18.15 21.62 -5.82
C ALA A 528 16.76 22.30 -5.74
N MET A 529 15.77 21.64 -5.15
CA MET A 529 14.41 22.17 -4.98
C MET A 529 13.97 21.93 -3.54
N GLU A 530 13.32 22.92 -2.91
CA GLU A 530 12.74 22.79 -1.56
C GLU A 530 11.57 21.78 -1.60
N GLU A 531 11.88 20.48 -1.59
CA GLU A 531 10.89 19.42 -1.54
C GLU A 531 10.32 19.30 -0.11
N THR A 532 8.99 19.25 0.00
CA THR A 532 8.28 19.15 1.28
C THR A 532 7.72 17.75 1.47
N PHE A 533 8.39 16.92 2.27
CA PHE A 533 7.91 15.58 2.62
C PHE A 533 7.23 15.55 3.99
N ARG A 534 6.23 14.66 4.13
CA ARG A 534 5.46 14.51 5.38
C ARG A 534 6.08 13.54 6.36
N HIS A 535 6.75 12.51 5.87
CA HIS A 535 7.33 11.47 6.72
C HIS A 535 8.79 11.26 6.33
N VAL A 536 9.70 11.35 7.29
CA VAL A 536 11.13 11.20 7.06
C VAL A 536 11.64 9.98 7.81
N ALA A 537 12.41 9.16 7.11
CA ALA A 537 13.10 8.00 7.66
C ALA A 537 14.60 8.08 7.35
N TYR A 538 15.43 7.87 8.37
CA TYR A 538 16.88 7.76 8.23
C TYR A 538 17.30 6.29 8.26
N HIS A 539 17.91 5.80 7.19
CA HIS A 539 18.51 4.46 7.12
C HIS A 539 20.04 4.62 7.17
N GLY A 540 20.65 4.15 8.26
CA GLY A 540 22.05 4.38 8.62
C GLY A 540 23.06 4.27 7.47
N SER A 541 23.57 5.42 7.06
CA SER A 541 24.87 5.72 6.43
C SER A 541 24.91 7.23 6.17
N MET A 542 26.10 7.81 5.96
CA MET A 542 26.35 9.26 5.79
C MET A 542 25.30 9.97 4.91
N CYS A 543 24.27 10.57 5.51
CA CYS A 543 23.35 11.46 4.81
C CYS A 543 23.95 12.86 4.79
N GLN A 544 24.12 13.42 3.59
CA GLN A 544 24.51 14.82 3.41
C GLN A 544 23.35 15.74 3.82
N LYS A 545 23.67 17.01 4.09
CA LYS A 545 22.71 18.06 4.44
C LYS A 545 21.62 18.14 3.36
N THR A 546 20.37 17.90 3.75
CA THR A 546 19.21 18.11 2.89
C THR A 546 18.69 19.53 3.10
N ASP A 547 18.63 20.35 2.05
CA ASP A 547 17.90 21.63 2.03
C ASP A 547 16.39 21.37 1.97
N MET A 548 15.88 20.71 3.01
CA MET A 548 14.48 20.30 3.15
C MET A 548 13.78 21.22 4.15
N ASP A 549 12.53 21.59 3.85
CA ASP A 549 11.67 22.29 4.80
C ASP A 549 11.10 21.31 5.85
N TRP A 550 11.58 21.46 7.09
CA TRP A 550 11.18 20.64 8.24
C TRP A 550 9.85 21.05 8.88
N SER A 551 9.31 22.23 8.53
CA SER A 551 8.12 22.79 9.15
C SER A 551 6.87 21.94 8.91
N HIS A 552 6.85 21.19 7.81
CA HIS A 552 5.74 20.36 7.37
C HIS A 552 5.89 18.87 7.71
N VAL A 553 7.01 18.46 8.33
CA VAL A 553 7.28 17.07 8.70
C VAL A 553 6.37 16.63 9.86
N ARG A 554 5.69 15.49 9.67
CA ARG A 554 4.74 14.88 10.60
C ARG A 554 5.28 13.61 11.25
N SER A 555 6.21 12.90 10.62
CA SER A 555 6.90 11.77 11.25
C SER A 555 8.40 11.81 11.02
N VAL A 556 9.16 11.46 12.05
CA VAL A 556 10.58 11.16 11.96
C VAL A 556 10.84 9.77 12.53
N THR A 557 11.57 8.94 11.79
CA THR A 557 12.03 7.62 12.25
C THR A 557 13.48 7.42 11.94
N VAL A 558 14.19 6.82 12.89
CA VAL A 558 15.63 6.62 12.80
C VAL A 558 15.95 5.13 12.88
N PHE A 559 16.74 4.66 11.92
CA PHE A 559 17.35 3.34 11.90
C PHE A 559 18.87 3.49 11.76
N GLY A 560 19.65 2.94 12.69
CA GLY A 560 21.11 2.99 12.63
C GLY A 560 21.73 4.28 13.16
N GLU A 561 22.96 4.57 12.73
CA GLU A 561 23.80 5.67 13.22
C GLU A 561 23.30 7.07 12.79
N ARG A 562 23.76 8.12 13.50
CA ARG A 562 23.46 9.52 13.17
C ARG A 562 24.27 9.95 11.94
N SER A 563 23.69 10.76 11.07
CA SER A 563 24.46 11.44 10.04
C SER A 563 25.47 12.41 10.66
N LEU A 564 26.70 12.42 10.14
CA LEU A 564 27.80 13.31 10.56
C LEU A 564 27.59 14.79 10.16
N GLY A 565 26.48 15.13 9.49
CA GLY A 565 26.15 16.50 9.13
C GLY A 565 25.57 17.30 10.30
N PRO A 566 25.42 18.63 10.17
CA PRO A 566 24.70 19.46 11.12
C PRO A 566 23.21 19.14 11.04
N SER A 567 22.82 17.96 11.53
CA SER A 567 21.42 17.64 11.77
C SER A 567 20.95 18.53 12.92
N PRO A 568 19.75 19.12 12.81
CA PRO A 568 19.09 19.67 13.98
C PRO A 568 19.07 18.61 15.10
N SER A 569 19.07 19.04 16.37
CA SER A 569 18.80 18.13 17.50
C SER A 569 17.61 17.23 17.19
N VAL A 570 17.58 16.00 17.72
CA VAL A 570 16.47 15.04 17.49
C VAL A 570 15.09 15.68 17.71
N CYS A 571 15.01 16.65 18.63
CA CYS A 571 13.85 17.52 18.80
C CYS A 571 14.11 18.97 18.32
N SER A 572 14.30 19.18 17.01
CA SER A 572 14.44 20.52 16.43
C SER A 572 13.17 21.35 16.55
N PRO A 573 13.23 22.62 17.00
CA PRO A 573 12.08 23.53 17.01
C PRO A 573 11.43 23.77 15.63
N ASP A 574 12.14 23.45 14.54
CA ASP A 574 11.62 23.60 13.17
C ASP A 574 10.53 22.57 12.84
N MET A 575 10.52 21.41 13.51
CA MET A 575 9.56 20.31 13.27
C MET A 575 8.21 20.55 13.97
N ARG A 576 7.59 21.71 13.71
CA ARG A 576 6.40 22.16 14.46
C ARG A 576 5.19 21.26 14.27
N MET A 577 5.06 20.60 13.12
CA MET A 577 3.92 19.74 12.76
C MET A 577 4.09 18.26 13.13
N LEU A 578 5.16 17.92 13.86
CA LEU A 578 5.51 16.54 14.19
C LEU A 578 4.40 15.83 15.01
N ARG A 579 3.94 14.68 14.51
CA ARG A 579 2.93 13.77 15.08
C ARG A 579 3.53 12.48 15.62
N ALA A 580 4.58 11.95 14.99
CA ALA A 580 5.25 10.74 15.44
C ALA A 580 6.78 10.88 15.44
N LEU A 581 7.41 10.55 16.58
CA LEU A 581 8.87 10.45 16.71
C LEU A 581 9.22 9.05 17.19
N ASP A 582 10.03 8.33 16.41
CA ASP A 582 10.39 6.94 16.68
C ASP A 582 11.91 6.73 16.61
N LEU A 583 12.51 6.43 17.76
CA LEU A 583 13.94 6.21 17.94
C LEU A 583 14.27 4.76 18.36
N GLU A 584 13.33 3.82 18.27
CA GLU A 584 13.50 2.41 18.73
C GLU A 584 14.74 1.72 18.16
N ASN A 585 15.18 2.13 16.97
CA ASN A 585 16.29 1.52 16.25
C ASN A 585 17.45 2.49 15.98
N ALA A 586 17.51 3.61 16.71
CA ALA A 586 18.64 4.53 16.63
C ALA A 586 19.87 3.90 17.30
N GLN A 587 21.02 3.96 16.63
CA GLN A 587 22.32 3.43 17.08
C GLN A 587 23.32 4.55 17.36
N PHE A 588 22.84 5.65 17.95
CA PHE A 588 23.69 6.76 18.38
C PHE A 588 23.22 7.29 19.72
N GLN A 589 24.15 7.93 20.43
CA GLN A 589 23.87 8.53 21.74
C GLN A 589 22.84 9.66 21.60
N VAL A 590 21.69 9.50 22.24
CA VAL A 590 20.71 10.58 22.45
C VAL A 590 20.77 11.03 23.89
N THR A 591 20.99 12.32 24.06
CA THR A 591 21.26 12.96 25.35
C THR A 591 20.04 13.68 25.89
N GLN A 592 20.09 14.07 27.16
CA GLN A 592 19.07 14.92 27.78
C GLN A 592 18.85 16.25 27.03
N LYS A 593 19.90 16.79 26.38
CA LYS A 593 19.82 18.03 25.58
C LYS A 593 18.96 17.83 24.33
N ASP A 594 19.06 16.68 23.68
CA ASP A 594 18.33 16.38 22.44
C ASP A 594 16.80 16.35 22.64
N ILE A 595 16.34 16.06 23.86
CA ILE A 595 14.91 16.00 24.20
C ILE A 595 14.39 17.24 24.95
N SER A 596 15.25 18.22 25.24
CA SER A 596 14.88 19.41 26.03
C SER A 596 13.70 20.20 25.45
N ASN A 597 13.60 20.22 24.12
CA ASN A 597 12.58 20.94 23.35
C ASN A 597 11.32 20.11 23.05
N ILE A 598 11.19 18.89 23.56
CA ILE A 598 10.07 17.98 23.24
C ILE A 598 8.69 18.63 23.47
N GLY A 599 8.55 19.48 24.49
CA GLY A 599 7.31 20.21 24.79
C GLY A 599 6.93 21.30 23.78
N LEU A 600 7.73 21.54 22.75
CA LEU A 600 7.37 22.42 21.62
C LEU A 600 6.49 21.71 20.57
N PHE A 601 6.54 20.37 20.50
CA PHE A 601 5.82 19.58 19.51
C PHE A 601 4.37 19.32 19.90
N ARG A 602 3.56 20.37 19.92
CA ARG A 602 2.17 20.32 20.39
C ARG A 602 1.25 19.38 19.58
N HIS A 603 1.68 18.98 18.39
CA HIS A 603 0.98 18.01 17.53
C HIS A 603 1.40 16.56 17.77
N LEU A 604 2.40 16.31 18.63
CA LEU A 604 2.95 14.99 18.85
C LEU A 604 1.92 14.05 19.50
N LYS A 605 1.69 12.91 18.86
CA LYS A 605 0.75 11.86 19.28
C LYS A 605 1.44 10.54 19.59
N TYR A 606 2.60 10.27 19.00
CA TYR A 606 3.38 9.06 19.25
C TYR A 606 4.83 9.42 19.54
N LEU A 607 5.34 8.92 20.67
CA LEU A 607 6.72 9.10 21.08
C LEU A 607 7.29 7.75 21.52
N ASN A 608 8.34 7.32 20.83
CA ASN A 608 9.08 6.09 21.16
C ASN A 608 10.55 6.41 21.38
N TYR A 609 10.94 6.43 22.65
CA TYR A 609 12.31 6.52 23.15
C TYR A 609 12.80 5.18 23.68
N SER A 610 12.16 4.07 23.27
CA SER A 610 12.77 2.77 23.52
C SER A 610 14.09 2.73 22.78
N TYR A 611 15.12 2.12 23.38
CA TYR A 611 16.46 2.09 22.82
C TYR A 611 17.01 0.66 22.91
N PRO A 612 17.91 0.28 22.00
CA PRO A 612 18.80 -0.83 22.26
C PRO A 612 19.61 -0.53 23.55
N PRO A 613 19.82 -1.52 24.44
CA PRO A 613 20.61 -1.32 25.65
C PRO A 613 21.97 -0.68 25.35
N GLY A 614 22.37 0.33 26.13
CA GLY A 614 23.69 0.98 26.04
C GLY A 614 23.78 2.27 25.20
N TYR A 615 22.70 2.70 24.52
CA TYR A 615 22.72 3.91 23.67
C TYR A 615 21.84 5.07 24.17
N SER A 616 21.00 4.84 25.18
CA SER A 616 20.15 5.90 25.76
C SER A 616 20.83 6.56 26.95
N HIS A 617 21.13 7.85 26.82
CA HIS A 617 21.58 8.71 27.92
C HIS A 617 20.47 9.69 28.35
N ILE A 618 19.22 9.22 28.28
CA ILE A 618 18.05 9.94 28.77
C ILE A 618 17.71 9.38 30.15
N TYR A 619 17.95 10.19 31.19
CA TYR A 619 17.75 9.77 32.58
C TYR A 619 16.44 10.30 33.19
N ARG A 620 15.89 11.37 32.61
CA ARG A 620 14.64 12.01 33.07
C ARG A 620 13.84 12.54 31.89
N LEU A 621 12.51 12.46 31.98
CA LEU A 621 11.65 13.18 31.05
C LEU A 621 11.55 14.66 31.48
N PRO A 622 11.65 15.62 30.54
CA PRO A 622 11.52 17.03 30.87
C PRO A 622 10.08 17.35 31.29
N ARG A 623 9.91 18.21 32.31
CA ARG A 623 8.58 18.69 32.77
C ARG A 623 7.73 19.30 31.65
N SER A 624 8.38 19.79 30.58
CA SER A 624 7.72 20.32 29.39
C SER A 624 6.85 19.28 28.67
N ILE A 625 7.02 17.98 28.93
CA ILE A 625 6.18 16.90 28.39
C ILE A 625 4.70 17.14 28.66
N GLY A 626 4.33 17.74 29.79
CA GLY A 626 2.93 18.07 30.12
C GLY A 626 2.24 19.06 29.17
N ARG A 627 2.99 19.66 28.23
CA ARG A 627 2.43 20.48 27.14
C ARG A 627 1.88 19.64 25.99
N LEU A 628 2.24 18.36 25.91
CA LEU A 628 1.87 17.43 24.85
C LEU A 628 0.49 16.81 25.08
N GLN A 629 -0.53 17.64 25.26
CA GLN A 629 -1.87 17.18 25.63
C GLN A 629 -2.51 16.24 24.59
N GLY A 630 -2.03 16.28 23.33
CA GLY A 630 -2.43 15.36 22.26
C GLY A 630 -1.66 14.03 22.20
N LEU A 631 -0.72 13.78 23.11
CA LEU A 631 0.09 12.55 23.10
C LEU A 631 -0.79 11.33 23.41
N HIS A 632 -0.80 10.34 22.50
CA HIS A 632 -1.57 9.09 22.63
C HIS A 632 -0.69 7.93 23.11
N THR A 633 0.53 7.84 22.61
CA THR A 633 1.47 6.76 22.94
C THR A 633 2.80 7.33 23.43
N LEU A 634 3.23 6.88 24.60
CA LEU A 634 4.56 7.12 25.15
C LEU A 634 5.23 5.76 25.45
N ASN A 635 6.24 5.41 24.67
CA ASN A 635 7.06 4.22 24.88
C ASN A 635 8.46 4.62 25.34
N ILE A 636 8.78 4.29 26.58
CA ILE A 636 10.09 4.55 27.22
C ILE A 636 10.71 3.26 27.77
N ARG A 637 10.30 2.10 27.23
CA ARG A 637 10.89 0.81 27.60
C ARG A 637 12.37 0.80 27.27
N ASP A 638 13.17 0.14 28.10
CA ASP A 638 14.59 -0.07 27.87
C ASP A 638 15.38 1.26 27.84
N SER A 639 14.86 2.25 28.56
CA SER A 639 15.51 3.55 28.80
C SER A 639 16.10 3.63 30.21
N CYS A 640 16.94 4.64 30.44
CA CYS A 640 17.54 4.93 31.75
C CYS A 640 16.66 5.87 32.60
N ILE A 641 15.38 6.03 32.25
CA ILE A 641 14.46 6.94 32.94
C ILE A 641 14.10 6.36 34.32
N THR A 642 14.52 7.07 35.37
CA THR A 642 14.35 6.63 36.76
C THR A 642 13.01 7.05 37.37
N GLU A 643 12.44 8.16 36.90
CA GLU A 643 11.19 8.71 37.43
C GLU A 643 10.33 9.35 36.34
N LEU A 644 9.02 9.25 36.51
CA LEU A 644 8.03 9.92 35.68
C LEU A 644 7.70 11.29 36.29
N PRO A 645 7.78 12.40 35.53
CA PRO A 645 7.42 13.71 36.04
C PRO A 645 5.91 13.81 36.29
N ILE A 646 5.50 14.52 37.35
CA ILE A 646 4.08 14.71 37.71
C ILE A 646 3.26 15.34 36.58
N GLU A 647 3.92 16.06 35.66
CA GLU A 647 3.31 16.60 34.46
C GLU A 647 2.72 15.57 33.50
N ILE A 648 3.08 14.28 33.59
CA ILE A 648 2.42 13.21 32.83
C ILE A 648 0.91 13.16 33.12
N CYS A 649 0.47 13.53 34.32
CA CYS A 649 -0.95 13.63 34.66
C CYS A 649 -1.71 14.69 33.83
N LYS A 650 -1.01 15.58 33.13
CA LYS A 650 -1.62 16.58 32.21
C LYS A 650 -1.93 15.99 30.83
N LEU A 651 -1.42 14.81 30.50
CA LEU A 651 -1.57 14.14 29.20
C LEU A 651 -2.92 13.44 29.09
N LYS A 652 -4.00 14.22 28.95
CA LYS A 652 -5.38 13.72 28.97
C LYS A 652 -5.73 12.75 27.83
N ASN A 653 -4.99 12.77 26.73
CA ASN A 653 -5.20 11.88 25.59
C ASN A 653 -4.24 10.68 25.57
N LEU A 654 -3.46 10.45 26.64
CA LEU A 654 -2.53 9.33 26.69
C LEU A 654 -3.30 8.01 26.87
N HIS A 655 -3.19 7.11 25.90
CA HIS A 655 -3.84 5.80 25.90
C HIS A 655 -2.85 4.67 26.24
N SER A 656 -1.60 4.79 25.78
CA SER A 656 -0.56 3.78 26.00
C SER A 656 0.69 4.40 26.61
N LEU A 657 0.96 4.06 27.87
CA LEU A 657 2.25 4.32 28.54
C LEU A 657 2.99 2.99 28.70
N ARG A 658 4.21 2.89 28.17
CA ARG A 658 5.03 1.67 28.28
C ARG A 658 6.35 1.95 28.97
N CYS A 659 6.58 1.21 30.04
CA CYS A 659 7.80 1.22 30.83
C CYS A 659 8.26 -0.22 31.03
N THR A 660 9.57 -0.45 31.13
CA THR A 660 10.16 -1.71 31.59
C THR A 660 11.07 -1.40 32.77
N GLY A 661 11.05 -2.25 33.80
CA GLY A 661 12.03 -2.18 34.87
C GLY A 661 13.33 -2.80 34.39
N ASN A 662 14.44 -2.07 34.50
CA ASN A 662 15.76 -2.61 34.21
C ASN A 662 16.46 -2.98 35.53
N ASN A 663 16.80 -4.26 35.70
CA ASN A 663 17.40 -4.78 36.94
C ASN A 663 18.94 -4.77 36.93
N SER A 664 19.58 -4.40 35.80
CA SER A 664 21.04 -4.34 35.68
C SER A 664 21.55 -2.95 36.06
N TYR A 665 22.02 -2.79 37.29
CA TYR A 665 22.57 -1.54 37.85
C TYR A 665 24.10 -1.39 37.63
N GLU A 666 24.71 -2.08 36.67
CA GLU A 666 26.18 -2.17 36.64
C GLU A 666 26.93 -0.95 36.07
N TYR A 667 26.25 0.05 35.50
CA TYR A 667 26.91 1.28 35.01
C TYR A 667 26.01 2.50 35.17
N PHE A 668 25.80 2.98 36.40
CA PHE A 668 25.01 4.18 36.64
C PHE A 668 25.75 5.16 37.57
N ASP A 669 26.41 6.15 36.98
CA ASP A 669 26.80 7.38 37.68
C ASP A 669 25.85 8.51 37.26
N LEU A 670 25.09 9.05 38.22
CA LEU A 670 24.18 10.18 38.01
C LEU A 670 24.91 11.49 37.70
N ASN A 671 26.23 11.54 37.90
CA ASN A 671 27.06 12.74 37.78
C ASN A 671 27.98 12.73 36.56
N ASP A 672 27.97 11.67 35.75
CA ASP A 672 28.74 11.62 34.51
C ASP A 672 27.92 12.32 33.39
N PRO A 673 28.35 13.50 32.90
CA PRO A 673 27.54 14.43 32.10
C PRO A 673 27.15 13.98 30.69
#